data_AF-A0A7S1AVD2-F1
#
_entry.id   AF-A0A7S1AVD2-F1
#
_cell.length_a   1.000
_cell.length_b   1.000
_cell.length_c   1.000
_cell.angle_alpha   90.00
_cell.angle_beta   90.00
_cell.angle_gamma   90.00
#
_symmetry.space_group_name_H-M   'P 1'
#
loop_
_entity.id
_entity.type
_entity.pdbx_description
1 polymer ?
#
loop_
_entity_poly.entity_id
_entity_poly.type
_entity_poly.pdbx_seq_one_letter_code
_entity_poly.pdbx_strand_id
1 'polypeptide(L)'
;MATVHILTLLAAFMYLFLAIWLGMHAFVAAQAYKVRILTQLVRLPVPTWHSMEAARTYASSFEQVRPAQMFRLPFAMGRQEDMATAHANYHARAASSDADADLAGGAPSADPWGLERRGDTLTELAPAVNDAVAEQRHIWMVREAAMYYQTYDAFCRVSWSAGTSSLMTFFGYYCLTYILTQNAAVWAGWCGMIIFASMALVIFRLDFTVSWQRSLLGGLFMFAAPIFTAVVCFVASKNFGSAGNWGYLMSAAFFFQGLYFFYYLWLLGVTETVGGLMLPMAFRRVLFVDVFGWARHSGNWWRRLKGGAHGASIPDQVGVPCDEDVPMPAVQVIDSRAPKRPEDLDALESGRTASIEEGEGEGEGDEVGMLFERRRTTQREEPFLRKHDSFSPHSFVGNVAAVSKTVTGEVKPGVLPWRSFFWSTICLACLWWAAAIICIVDTYEGDDNFVDSVWGGTLGGQQSVATYILRSTGEIVTEWPTPMMRPKGLACDEGGVAFLTSGRTEDGRSGVLHGLLSTSTSTGEQLVSFDKAPLCSLRDVDGDNVQDIALAGCSRAAGCDAFMITRQGKEVVSCRSHQETSGGEAISVSGETSMPLARGWLHGDPLFLESGGHQEEVSSLTVVPCGHGEDGDCFAVGTSHHRAVRLGKRTRQTSRVASSTWVPRHQVVENFTEPVGPGMMARVGKDLAILSPSSGVIHVYDLEQGGGPSGVWIPPVIDGSNWASLCVGGGSLFMMDDSEDPLIWRFAVPKKYLL
;
A
#
# COMPACT_ATOMS: atom_id res chain seq x y z
N MET A 1 11.01 -8.30 1.56
CA MET A 1 9.91 -8.23 0.55
C MET A 1 8.69 -7.45 1.03
N ALA A 2 8.13 -7.77 2.21
CA ALA A 2 6.91 -7.11 2.69
C ALA A 2 7.03 -5.57 2.77
N THR A 3 8.20 -5.10 3.22
CA THR A 3 8.54 -3.68 3.29
C THR A 3 8.36 -2.93 1.97
N VAL A 4 8.68 -3.55 0.83
CA VAL A 4 8.56 -2.91 -0.51
C VAL A 4 7.10 -2.56 -0.79
N HIS A 5 6.18 -3.52 -0.65
CA HIS A 5 4.77 -3.26 -0.93
C HIS A 5 4.16 -2.32 0.11
N ILE A 6 4.52 -2.45 1.40
CA ILE A 6 4.04 -1.55 2.47
C ILE A 6 4.48 -0.10 2.19
N LEU A 7 5.74 0.13 1.83
CA LEU A 7 6.23 1.47 1.51
C LEU A 7 5.54 2.05 0.26
N THR A 8 5.25 1.23 -0.76
CA THR A 8 4.48 1.72 -1.92
C THR A 8 3.03 2.02 -1.58
N LEU A 9 2.40 1.25 -0.70
CA LEU A 9 1.04 1.49 -0.23
C LEU A 9 0.97 2.77 0.62
N LEU A 10 1.96 2.98 1.50
CA LEU A 10 2.10 4.19 2.29
C LEU A 10 2.27 5.42 1.37
N ALA A 11 3.11 5.31 0.33
CA ALA A 11 3.28 6.37 -0.65
C ALA A 11 1.96 6.68 -1.38
N ALA A 12 1.24 5.66 -1.85
CA ALA A 12 -0.05 5.82 -2.50
C ALA A 12 -1.06 6.52 -1.59
N PHE A 13 -1.20 6.05 -0.35
CA PHE A 13 -2.11 6.63 0.64
C PHE A 13 -1.76 8.09 0.96
N MET A 14 -0.47 8.37 1.18
CA MET A 14 0.00 9.72 1.49
C MET A 14 -0.31 10.70 0.34
N TYR A 15 -0.05 10.33 -0.91
CA TYR A 15 -0.36 11.19 -2.06
C TYR A 15 -1.86 11.36 -2.30
N LEU A 16 -2.67 10.31 -2.14
CA LEU A 16 -4.13 10.41 -2.27
C LEU A 16 -4.73 11.27 -1.16
N PHE A 17 -4.24 11.14 0.06
CA PHE A 17 -4.63 12.01 1.17
C PHE A 17 -4.25 13.47 0.89
N LEU A 18 -3.03 13.72 0.41
CA LEU A 18 -2.58 15.05 0.02
C LEU A 18 -3.46 15.64 -1.11
N ALA A 19 -3.88 14.80 -2.08
CA ALA A 19 -4.80 15.22 -3.13
C ALA A 19 -6.15 15.68 -2.56
N ILE A 20 -6.75 14.90 -1.66
CA ILE A 20 -8.02 15.27 -1.00
C ILE A 20 -7.86 16.57 -0.22
N TRP A 21 -6.79 16.69 0.57
CA TRP A 21 -6.53 17.87 1.39
C TRP A 21 -6.34 19.14 0.53
N LEU A 22 -5.51 19.07 -0.52
CA LEU A 22 -5.30 20.18 -1.44
C LEU A 22 -6.59 20.52 -2.22
N GLY A 23 -7.35 19.51 -2.65
CA GLY A 23 -8.63 19.70 -3.34
C GLY A 23 -9.66 20.43 -2.47
N MET A 24 -9.75 20.08 -1.18
CA MET A 24 -10.60 20.79 -0.22
C MET A 24 -10.22 22.27 -0.10
N HIS A 25 -8.92 22.57 0.04
CA HIS A 25 -8.44 23.96 0.10
C HIS A 25 -8.74 24.73 -1.19
N ALA A 26 -8.51 24.10 -2.35
CA ALA A 26 -8.85 24.68 -3.65
C ALA A 26 -10.35 25.01 -3.74
N PHE A 27 -11.22 24.09 -3.34
CA PHE A 27 -12.66 24.27 -3.38
C PHE A 27 -13.13 25.40 -2.44
N VAL A 28 -12.69 25.40 -1.18
CA VAL A 28 -13.07 26.43 -0.21
C VAL A 28 -12.59 27.81 -0.66
N ALA A 29 -11.34 27.91 -1.13
CA ALA A 29 -10.81 29.16 -1.66
C ALA A 29 -11.64 29.63 -2.87
N ALA A 30 -11.91 28.75 -3.85
CA ALA A 30 -12.70 29.09 -5.03
C ALA A 30 -14.11 29.59 -4.67
N GLN A 31 -14.81 28.95 -3.74
CA GLN A 31 -16.14 29.39 -3.30
C GLN A 31 -16.09 30.73 -2.56
N ALA A 32 -15.12 30.91 -1.65
CA ALA A 32 -14.96 32.16 -0.91
C ALA A 32 -14.69 33.33 -1.86
N TYR A 33 -13.80 33.15 -2.84
CA TYR A 33 -13.51 34.16 -3.85
C TYR A 33 -14.70 34.41 -4.79
N LYS A 34 -15.42 33.37 -5.20
CA LYS A 34 -16.65 33.51 -6.00
C LYS A 34 -17.69 34.36 -5.28
N VAL A 35 -18.00 34.04 -4.02
CA VAL A 35 -18.97 34.80 -3.21
C VAL A 35 -18.49 36.23 -3.02
N ARG A 36 -17.21 36.45 -2.76
CA ARG A 36 -16.63 37.80 -2.62
C ARG A 36 -16.77 38.61 -3.90
N ILE A 37 -16.43 38.02 -5.05
CA ILE A 37 -16.60 38.65 -6.35
C ILE A 37 -18.07 39.02 -6.56
N LEU A 38 -19.02 38.12 -6.29
CA LEU A 38 -20.46 38.38 -6.50
C LEU A 38 -21.08 39.38 -5.53
N THR A 39 -20.60 39.47 -4.29
CA THR A 39 -21.24 40.29 -3.24
C THR A 39 -20.58 41.66 -3.05
N GLN A 40 -19.26 41.74 -3.22
CA GLN A 40 -18.50 42.95 -2.91
C GLN A 40 -18.03 43.69 -4.15
N LEU A 41 -17.70 42.98 -5.23
CA LEU A 41 -17.00 43.57 -6.39
C LEU A 41 -17.90 43.71 -7.61
N VAL A 42 -18.69 42.68 -7.90
CA VAL A 42 -19.69 42.65 -8.95
C VAL A 42 -21.03 42.98 -8.32
N ARG A 43 -21.14 44.19 -7.77
CA ARG A 43 -22.46 44.82 -7.76
C ARG A 43 -22.73 45.15 -9.21
N LEU A 44 -23.88 44.73 -9.76
CA LEU A 44 -24.33 45.29 -11.03
C LEU A 44 -24.23 46.82 -10.86
N PRO A 45 -23.39 47.51 -11.64
CA PRO A 45 -23.36 48.96 -11.54
C PRO A 45 -24.81 49.41 -11.73
N VAL A 46 -25.33 50.22 -10.81
CA VAL A 46 -26.60 50.89 -11.07
C VAL A 46 -26.36 51.64 -12.38
N PRO A 47 -27.04 51.26 -13.47
CA PRO A 47 -26.68 51.78 -14.77
C PRO A 47 -26.81 53.29 -14.67
N THR A 48 -25.74 54.00 -15.03
CA THR A 48 -25.82 55.45 -15.10
C THR A 48 -26.90 55.81 -16.12
N TRP A 49 -27.48 57.00 -16.01
CA TRP A 49 -28.48 57.44 -16.98
C TRP A 49 -27.96 57.31 -18.42
N HIS A 50 -26.68 57.65 -18.64
CA HIS A 50 -25.99 57.43 -19.91
C HIS A 50 -25.87 55.97 -20.32
N SER A 51 -25.61 55.04 -19.40
CA SER A 51 -25.61 53.60 -19.71
C SER A 51 -27.01 53.10 -20.08
N MET A 52 -28.06 53.64 -19.46
CA MET A 52 -29.45 53.33 -19.82
C MET A 52 -29.82 53.90 -21.19
N GLU A 53 -29.41 55.13 -21.49
CA GLU A 53 -29.56 55.74 -22.82
C GLU A 53 -28.80 54.93 -23.87
N ALA A 54 -27.54 54.57 -23.61
CA ALA A 54 -26.72 53.73 -24.49
C ALA A 54 -27.36 52.36 -24.74
N ALA A 55 -27.90 51.72 -23.71
CA ALA A 55 -28.62 50.46 -23.85
C ALA A 55 -29.92 50.62 -24.65
N ARG A 56 -30.62 51.75 -24.50
CA ARG A 56 -31.81 52.09 -25.28
C ARG A 56 -31.46 52.29 -26.76
N THR A 57 -30.42 53.08 -27.05
CA THR A 57 -29.87 53.24 -28.39
C THR A 57 -29.45 51.90 -28.98
N TYR A 58 -28.79 51.03 -28.18
CA TYR A 58 -28.42 49.70 -28.63
C TYR A 58 -29.64 48.85 -28.99
N ALA A 59 -30.65 48.81 -28.12
CA ALA A 59 -31.89 48.08 -28.37
C ALA A 59 -32.60 48.59 -29.63
N SER A 60 -32.70 49.91 -29.81
CA SER A 60 -33.23 50.57 -31.01
C SER A 60 -32.42 50.22 -32.27
N SER A 61 -31.10 50.26 -32.19
CA SER A 61 -30.22 49.86 -33.30
C SER A 61 -30.39 48.39 -33.66
N PHE A 62 -30.59 47.53 -32.65
CA PHE A 62 -30.88 46.11 -32.82
C PHE A 62 -32.26 45.87 -33.43
N GLU A 63 -33.26 46.69 -33.12
CA GLU A 63 -34.59 46.65 -33.74
C GLU A 63 -34.57 47.01 -35.23
N GLN A 64 -33.60 47.84 -35.65
CA GLN A 64 -33.38 48.19 -37.07
C GLN A 64 -32.61 47.11 -37.85
N VAL A 65 -31.97 46.15 -37.15
CA VAL A 65 -31.27 45.04 -37.79
C VAL A 65 -32.28 44.18 -38.54
N ARG A 66 -31.98 43.84 -39.81
CA ARG A 66 -32.91 43.10 -40.67
C ARG A 66 -33.43 41.84 -39.95
N PRO A 67 -34.71 41.45 -40.10
CA PRO A 67 -35.27 40.28 -39.41
C PRO A 67 -34.48 38.99 -39.65
N ALA A 68 -33.83 38.87 -40.81
CA ALA A 68 -32.92 37.77 -41.14
C ALA A 68 -31.70 37.69 -40.19
N GLN A 69 -31.18 38.82 -39.70
CA GLN A 69 -30.07 38.89 -38.76
C GLN A 69 -30.51 38.79 -37.28
N MET A 70 -31.80 39.00 -36.98
CA MET A 70 -32.38 38.78 -35.65
C MET A 70 -32.52 37.28 -35.32
N PHE A 71 -32.88 36.45 -36.30
CA PHE A 71 -32.98 35.00 -36.13
C PHE A 71 -31.67 34.29 -36.44
N ARG A 72 -30.71 34.38 -35.52
CA ARG A 72 -29.41 33.69 -35.61
C ARG A 72 -29.57 32.22 -35.26
N LEU A 73 -29.74 31.36 -36.27
CA LEU A 73 -29.60 29.91 -36.11
C LEU A 73 -28.11 29.55 -36.27
N PRO A 74 -27.40 29.14 -35.18
CA PRO A 74 -25.95 29.00 -35.16
C PRO A 74 -25.38 27.96 -36.14
N PHE A 75 -26.24 27.17 -36.80
CA PHE A 75 -25.85 26.14 -37.76
C PHE A 75 -26.20 26.48 -39.21
N ALA A 76 -27.10 27.45 -39.46
CA ALA A 76 -27.61 27.75 -40.80
C ALA A 76 -26.91 28.95 -41.47
N MET A 77 -26.22 29.80 -40.70
CA MET A 77 -25.75 31.12 -41.15
C MET A 77 -24.24 31.24 -41.41
N GLY A 78 -23.48 30.14 -41.48
CA GLY A 78 -22.04 30.19 -41.75
C GLY A 78 -21.21 30.69 -40.56
N ARG A 79 -19.88 30.77 -40.73
CA ARG A 79 -18.97 31.22 -39.66
C ARG A 79 -19.16 32.71 -39.40
N GLN A 80 -19.22 33.09 -38.13
CA GLN A 80 -19.43 34.47 -37.68
C GLN A 80 -18.37 35.45 -38.23
N GLU A 81 -17.17 34.94 -38.49
CA GLU A 81 -16.06 35.65 -39.12
C GLU A 81 -16.43 36.16 -40.52
N ASP A 82 -17.11 35.35 -41.33
CA ASP A 82 -17.50 35.72 -42.70
C ASP A 82 -18.55 36.84 -42.69
N MET A 83 -19.45 36.84 -41.70
CA MET A 83 -20.44 37.90 -41.53
C MET A 83 -19.82 39.21 -41.04
N ALA A 84 -18.88 39.16 -40.10
CA ALA A 84 -18.16 40.36 -39.65
C ALA A 84 -17.36 40.98 -40.81
N THR A 85 -16.73 40.14 -41.64
CA THR A 85 -15.99 40.58 -42.82
C THR A 85 -16.92 41.16 -43.89
N ALA A 86 -18.09 40.56 -44.10
CA ALA A 86 -19.11 41.09 -45.00
C ALA A 86 -19.66 42.45 -44.51
N HIS A 87 -19.86 42.60 -43.20
CA HIS A 87 -20.32 43.86 -42.59
C HIS A 87 -19.25 44.95 -42.67
N ALA A 88 -17.99 44.62 -42.41
CA ALA A 88 -16.86 45.54 -42.56
C ALA A 88 -16.69 45.98 -44.03
N ASN A 89 -16.82 45.06 -44.99
CA ASN A 89 -16.79 45.38 -46.42
C ASN A 89 -18.02 46.21 -46.87
N TYR A 90 -19.18 45.99 -46.26
CA TYR A 90 -20.38 46.78 -46.51
C TYR A 90 -20.21 48.20 -45.98
N HIS A 91 -19.72 48.39 -44.75
CA HIS A 91 -19.42 49.72 -44.20
C HIS A 91 -18.28 50.43 -44.93
N ALA A 92 -17.24 49.71 -45.35
CA ALA A 92 -16.18 50.31 -46.18
C ALA A 92 -16.72 50.80 -47.52
N ARG A 93 -17.66 50.07 -48.13
CA ARG A 93 -18.36 50.51 -49.36
C ARG A 93 -19.36 51.64 -49.11
N ALA A 94 -20.10 51.60 -48.01
CA ALA A 94 -21.04 52.65 -47.63
C ALA A 94 -20.31 53.97 -47.30
N ALA A 95 -19.21 53.91 -46.54
CA ALA A 95 -18.36 55.07 -46.24
C ALA A 95 -17.72 55.67 -47.50
N SER A 96 -17.42 54.85 -48.53
CA SER A 96 -16.98 55.36 -49.84
C SER A 96 -18.11 55.94 -50.70
N SER A 97 -19.36 55.66 -50.35
CA SER A 97 -20.57 56.13 -51.04
C SER A 97 -21.18 57.37 -50.38
N ASP A 98 -20.92 57.60 -49.09
CA ASP A 98 -21.52 58.69 -48.30
C ASP A 98 -20.80 60.03 -48.45
N ALA A 99 -19.61 60.06 -49.07
CA ALA A 99 -18.90 61.32 -49.34
C ALA A 99 -19.65 62.26 -50.32
N ASP A 100 -20.64 61.76 -51.06
CA ASP A 100 -21.50 62.54 -51.99
C ASP A 100 -22.96 62.70 -51.50
N ALA A 101 -23.33 62.13 -50.34
CA ALA A 101 -24.74 62.03 -49.91
C ALA A 101 -25.19 63.06 -48.86
N ASP A 102 -24.32 63.95 -48.39
CA ASP A 102 -24.60 64.96 -47.35
C ASP A 102 -25.63 66.05 -47.75
N LEU A 103 -26.20 65.99 -48.96
CA LEU A 103 -27.23 66.93 -49.43
C LEU A 103 -28.62 66.33 -49.60
N ALA A 104 -28.82 65.02 -49.39
CA ALA A 104 -30.11 64.37 -49.61
C ALA A 104 -30.58 63.57 -48.38
N GLY A 105 -31.25 64.26 -47.45
CA GLY A 105 -32.25 63.69 -46.53
C GLY A 105 -31.79 62.47 -45.74
N GLY A 106 -31.09 62.72 -44.63
CA GLY A 106 -30.69 61.69 -43.68
C GLY A 106 -31.84 60.73 -43.37
N ALA A 107 -31.60 59.44 -43.56
CA ALA A 107 -32.53 58.39 -43.18
C ALA A 107 -32.97 58.65 -41.72
N PRO A 108 -34.29 58.68 -41.44
CA PRO A 108 -34.78 59.00 -40.11
C PRO A 108 -34.14 58.02 -39.12
N SER A 109 -33.36 58.55 -38.17
CA SER A 109 -32.92 57.75 -37.04
C SER A 109 -34.19 57.17 -36.42
N ALA A 110 -34.25 55.86 -36.16
CA ALA A 110 -35.51 55.23 -35.73
C ALA A 110 -36.00 55.70 -34.35
N ASP A 111 -35.27 56.61 -33.69
CA ASP A 111 -35.79 57.40 -32.59
C ASP A 111 -36.59 58.61 -33.11
N PRO A 112 -37.93 58.56 -33.08
CA PRO A 112 -38.77 59.70 -33.47
C PRO A 112 -38.62 60.91 -32.55
N TRP A 113 -37.93 60.78 -31.41
CA TRP A 113 -37.72 61.84 -30.43
C TRP A 113 -36.33 62.50 -30.52
N GLY A 114 -35.41 61.97 -31.34
CA GLY A 114 -34.06 62.52 -31.51
C GLY A 114 -33.22 62.55 -30.22
N LEU A 115 -33.54 61.69 -29.25
CA LEU A 115 -32.86 61.58 -27.96
C LEU A 115 -31.69 60.58 -28.02
N GLU A 116 -31.67 59.68 -29.01
CA GLU A 116 -30.63 58.66 -29.17
C GLU A 116 -29.36 59.20 -29.85
N ARG A 117 -28.23 59.12 -29.16
CA ARG A 117 -26.89 59.36 -29.74
C ARG A 117 -26.45 58.15 -30.57
N ARG A 118 -25.63 58.32 -31.60
CA ARG A 118 -25.01 57.18 -32.32
C ARG A 118 -24.16 56.33 -31.36
N GLY A 119 -24.38 55.02 -31.36
CA GLY A 119 -23.68 54.07 -30.48
C GLY A 119 -22.21 53.80 -30.85
N ASP A 120 -21.72 54.40 -31.94
CA ASP A 120 -20.38 54.18 -32.48
C ASP A 120 -19.25 54.61 -31.52
N THR A 121 -19.56 55.52 -30.59
CA THR A 121 -18.62 56.02 -29.57
C THR A 121 -18.63 55.18 -28.28
N LEU A 122 -19.53 54.21 -28.16
CA LEU A 122 -19.58 53.33 -27.00
C LEU A 122 -18.46 52.29 -27.11
N THR A 123 -17.39 52.52 -26.35
CA THR A 123 -16.24 51.62 -26.28
C THR A 123 -16.61 50.18 -25.93
N GLU A 124 -17.76 49.92 -25.31
CA GLU A 124 -18.25 48.56 -24.99
C GLU A 124 -18.83 47.81 -26.19
N LEU A 125 -19.17 48.51 -27.27
CA LEU A 125 -19.69 47.94 -28.52
C LEU A 125 -18.67 47.93 -29.65
N ALA A 126 -17.49 48.50 -29.43
CA ALA A 126 -16.43 48.49 -30.43
C ALA A 126 -16.07 47.03 -30.78
N PRO A 127 -15.87 46.68 -32.07
CA PRO A 127 -15.50 45.32 -32.47
C PRO A 127 -14.22 44.83 -31.77
N ALA A 128 -13.32 45.76 -31.39
CA ALA A 128 -12.11 45.50 -30.63
C ALA A 128 -12.36 45.02 -29.18
N VAL A 129 -13.57 45.17 -28.63
CA VAL A 129 -13.90 44.68 -27.27
C VAL A 129 -13.78 43.18 -27.18
N ASN A 130 -14.13 42.47 -28.26
CA ASN A 130 -13.98 41.02 -28.35
C ASN A 130 -12.49 40.60 -28.39
N ASP A 131 -11.64 41.45 -28.97
CA ASP A 131 -10.19 41.22 -29.02
C ASP A 131 -9.51 41.56 -27.67
N ALA A 132 -10.06 42.52 -26.93
CA ALA A 132 -9.59 42.97 -25.62
C ALA A 132 -10.35 42.35 -24.42
N VAL A 133 -11.15 41.29 -24.62
CA VAL A 133 -11.90 40.62 -23.54
C VAL A 133 -10.99 40.26 -22.37
N ALA A 134 -9.76 39.82 -22.68
CA ALA A 134 -8.74 39.50 -21.68
C ALA A 134 -8.38 40.66 -20.74
N GLU A 135 -8.54 41.90 -21.20
CA GLU A 135 -8.16 43.12 -20.47
C GLU A 135 -9.32 43.71 -19.67
N GLN A 136 -10.53 43.17 -19.84
CA GLN A 136 -11.69 43.63 -19.09
C GLN A 136 -11.47 43.44 -17.58
N ARG A 137 -11.82 44.48 -16.82
CA ARG A 137 -11.57 44.55 -15.36
C ARG A 137 -12.14 43.37 -14.60
N HIS A 138 -13.36 42.92 -14.94
CA HIS A 138 -14.00 41.80 -14.25
C HIS A 138 -13.29 40.48 -14.53
N ILE A 139 -12.80 40.28 -15.76
CA ILE A 139 -11.94 39.15 -16.10
C ILE A 139 -10.67 39.24 -15.27
N TRP A 140 -9.98 40.38 -15.25
CA TRP A 140 -8.78 40.61 -14.43
C TRP A 140 -8.98 40.26 -12.94
N MET A 141 -10.11 40.67 -12.34
CA MET A 141 -10.45 40.30 -10.96
C MET A 141 -10.61 38.78 -10.77
N VAL A 142 -11.25 38.09 -11.72
CA VAL A 142 -11.34 36.63 -11.71
C VAL A 142 -9.96 36.00 -11.87
N ARG A 143 -9.06 36.60 -12.67
CA ARG A 143 -7.66 36.14 -12.83
C ARG A 143 -6.92 36.18 -11.50
N GLU A 144 -7.01 37.31 -10.82
CA GLU A 144 -6.31 37.52 -9.57
C GLU A 144 -6.84 36.58 -8.48
N ALA A 145 -8.15 36.38 -8.41
CA ALA A 145 -8.76 35.40 -7.53
C ALA A 145 -8.35 33.95 -7.87
N ALA A 146 -8.23 33.61 -9.16
CA ALA A 146 -7.84 32.28 -9.61
C ALA A 146 -6.47 31.86 -9.12
N MET A 147 -5.52 32.80 -9.02
CA MET A 147 -4.17 32.54 -8.51
C MET A 147 -4.18 31.86 -7.13
N TYR A 148 -5.15 32.15 -6.27
CA TYR A 148 -5.16 31.62 -4.91
C TYR A 148 -5.64 30.17 -4.80
N TYR A 149 -6.52 29.69 -5.69
CA TYR A 149 -7.00 28.31 -5.66
C TYR A 149 -6.37 27.43 -6.74
N GLN A 150 -5.91 28.01 -7.85
CA GLN A 150 -5.37 27.29 -9.00
C GLN A 150 -4.12 26.48 -8.64
N THR A 151 -3.26 26.97 -7.76
CA THR A 151 -2.09 26.20 -7.29
C THR A 151 -2.48 24.98 -6.47
N TYR A 152 -3.51 25.10 -5.64
CA TYR A 152 -4.02 23.97 -4.86
C TYR A 152 -4.66 22.92 -5.78
N ASP A 153 -5.46 23.34 -6.77
CA ASP A 153 -6.01 22.43 -7.78
C ASP A 153 -4.91 21.76 -8.61
N ALA A 154 -3.88 22.51 -9.00
CA ALA A 154 -2.76 21.98 -9.76
C ALA A 154 -2.01 20.87 -9.00
N PHE A 155 -1.61 21.14 -7.75
CA PHE A 155 -0.93 20.14 -6.93
C PHE A 155 -1.85 19.01 -6.46
N CYS A 156 -3.16 19.25 -6.34
CA CYS A 156 -4.15 18.19 -6.13
C CYS A 156 -4.10 17.16 -7.27
N ARG A 157 -4.12 17.63 -8.54
CA ARG A 157 -4.04 16.75 -9.72
C ARG A 157 -2.71 15.99 -9.81
N VAL A 158 -1.60 16.66 -9.51
CA VAL A 158 -0.28 16.02 -9.44
C VAL A 158 -0.27 14.92 -8.37
N SER A 159 -0.76 15.23 -7.17
CA SER A 159 -0.83 14.27 -6.05
C SER A 159 -1.73 13.09 -6.38
N TRP A 160 -2.88 13.32 -7.01
CA TRP A 160 -3.77 12.26 -7.46
C TRP A 160 -3.08 11.31 -8.46
N SER A 161 -2.38 11.86 -9.45
CA SER A 161 -1.61 11.09 -10.44
C SER A 161 -0.49 10.27 -9.78
N ALA A 162 0.32 10.91 -8.94
CA ALA A 162 1.40 10.26 -8.20
C ALA A 162 0.88 9.13 -7.29
N GLY A 163 -0.23 9.36 -6.58
CA GLY A 163 -0.89 8.37 -5.73
C GLY A 163 -1.42 7.18 -6.52
N THR A 164 -2.11 7.43 -7.65
CA THR A 164 -2.62 6.37 -8.52
C THR A 164 -1.49 5.55 -9.16
N SER A 165 -0.42 6.20 -9.62
CA SER A 165 0.78 5.52 -10.15
C SER A 165 1.47 4.66 -9.08
N SER A 166 1.59 5.17 -7.85
CA SER A 166 2.13 4.42 -6.71
C SER A 166 1.25 3.23 -6.33
N LEU A 167 -0.08 3.37 -6.42
CA LEU A 167 -1.03 2.29 -6.18
C LEU A 167 -0.93 1.17 -7.22
N MET A 168 -0.75 1.52 -8.51
CA MET A 168 -0.50 0.52 -9.55
C MET A 168 0.82 -0.21 -9.28
N THR A 169 1.87 0.52 -8.90
CA THR A 169 3.15 -0.07 -8.52
C THR A 169 3.01 -1.02 -7.32
N PHE A 170 2.20 -0.65 -6.32
CA PHE A 170 1.84 -1.51 -5.19
C PHE A 170 1.20 -2.83 -5.65
N PHE A 171 0.20 -2.78 -6.54
CA PHE A 171 -0.39 -4.02 -7.06
C PHE A 171 0.61 -4.89 -7.82
N GLY A 172 1.55 -4.27 -8.55
CA GLY A 172 2.66 -4.98 -9.17
C GLY A 172 3.53 -5.71 -8.15
N TYR A 173 3.95 -5.02 -7.07
CA TYR A 173 4.70 -5.65 -5.99
C TYR A 173 3.88 -6.70 -5.24
N TYR A 174 2.58 -6.47 -5.02
CA TYR A 174 1.68 -7.43 -4.40
C TYR A 174 1.58 -8.72 -5.21
N CYS A 175 1.47 -8.66 -6.54
CA CYS A 175 1.53 -9.83 -7.39
C CYS A 175 2.87 -10.57 -7.27
N LEU A 176 4.00 -9.85 -7.23
CA LEU A 176 5.32 -10.45 -7.05
C LEU A 176 5.54 -11.05 -5.67
N THR A 177 5.01 -10.46 -4.61
CA THR A 177 5.19 -10.99 -3.26
C THR A 177 4.19 -12.09 -2.99
N TYR A 178 2.90 -11.87 -3.25
CA TYR A 178 1.86 -12.82 -2.90
C TYR A 178 1.82 -13.98 -3.91
N ILE A 179 1.51 -13.72 -5.19
CA ILE A 179 1.27 -14.80 -6.17
C ILE A 179 2.52 -15.64 -6.42
N LEU A 180 3.69 -15.01 -6.52
CA LEU A 180 4.93 -15.74 -6.81
C LEU A 180 5.43 -16.53 -5.59
N THR A 181 5.46 -15.94 -4.38
CA THR A 181 6.00 -16.66 -3.20
C THR A 181 4.98 -17.61 -2.59
N GLN A 182 3.68 -17.28 -2.62
CA GLN A 182 2.64 -18.13 -2.03
C GLN A 182 2.21 -19.26 -2.96
N ASN A 183 1.89 -18.94 -4.21
CA ASN A 183 1.33 -19.94 -5.12
C ASN A 183 2.40 -20.61 -6.00
N ALA A 184 3.68 -20.28 -5.81
CA ALA A 184 4.79 -20.68 -6.68
C ALA A 184 4.54 -20.41 -8.18
N ALA A 185 3.62 -19.50 -8.50
CA ALA A 185 3.14 -19.25 -9.85
C ALA A 185 3.91 -18.09 -10.51
N VAL A 186 5.17 -18.36 -10.86
CA VAL A 186 6.12 -17.36 -11.37
C VAL A 186 5.57 -16.56 -12.55
N TRP A 187 5.02 -17.25 -13.56
CA TRP A 187 4.49 -16.61 -14.76
C TRP A 187 3.30 -15.68 -14.46
N ALA A 188 2.39 -16.10 -13.59
CA ALA A 188 1.25 -15.28 -13.19
C ALA A 188 1.70 -14.01 -12.45
N GLY A 189 2.64 -14.15 -11.52
CA GLY A 189 3.23 -13.01 -10.80
C GLY A 189 3.91 -12.01 -11.73
N TRP A 190 4.68 -12.49 -12.71
CA TRP A 190 5.37 -11.65 -13.69
C TRP A 190 4.40 -10.95 -14.65
N CYS A 191 3.39 -11.66 -15.15
CA CYS A 191 2.35 -11.06 -15.99
C CYS A 191 1.60 -9.96 -15.22
N GLY A 192 1.24 -10.19 -13.95
CA GLY A 192 0.60 -9.19 -13.10
C GLY A 192 1.47 -7.95 -12.92
N MET A 193 2.76 -8.13 -12.61
CA MET A 193 3.73 -7.03 -12.53
C MET A 193 3.79 -6.22 -13.84
N ILE A 194 3.92 -6.87 -15.00
CA ILE A 194 4.01 -6.20 -16.30
C ILE A 194 2.75 -5.38 -16.60
N ILE A 195 1.56 -5.95 -16.34
CA ILE A 195 0.29 -5.26 -16.55
C ILE A 195 0.23 -3.99 -15.70
N PHE A 196 0.45 -4.09 -14.40
CA PHE A 196 0.35 -2.92 -13.52
C PHE A 196 1.45 -1.88 -13.76
N ALA A 197 2.68 -2.30 -14.06
CA ALA A 197 3.76 -1.40 -14.43
C ALA A 197 3.48 -0.68 -15.76
N SER A 198 2.87 -1.36 -16.73
CA SER A 198 2.45 -0.74 -18.00
C SER A 198 1.35 0.30 -17.78
N MET A 199 0.37 0.02 -16.92
CA MET A 199 -0.66 0.99 -16.55
C MET A 199 -0.06 2.21 -15.85
N ALA A 200 0.88 2.01 -14.92
CA ALA A 200 1.61 3.10 -14.27
C ALA A 200 2.37 3.97 -15.28
N LEU A 201 3.00 3.35 -16.29
CA LEU A 201 3.69 4.06 -17.36
C LEU A 201 2.73 4.85 -18.26
N VAL A 202 1.56 4.29 -18.58
CA VAL A 202 0.52 4.98 -19.36
C VAL A 202 0.01 6.20 -18.60
N ILE A 203 -0.27 6.08 -17.29
CA ILE A 203 -0.66 7.22 -16.45
C ILE A 203 0.42 8.31 -16.49
N PHE A 204 1.68 7.92 -16.27
CA PHE A 204 2.82 8.83 -16.34
C PHE A 204 2.94 9.54 -17.70
N ARG A 205 2.73 8.81 -18.81
CA ARG A 205 2.75 9.36 -20.17
C ARG A 205 1.59 10.31 -20.47
N LEU A 206 0.41 10.02 -19.96
CA LEU A 206 -0.78 10.86 -20.18
C LEU A 206 -0.69 12.18 -19.41
N ASP A 207 -0.03 12.16 -18.25
CA ASP A 207 -0.01 13.29 -17.34
C ASP A 207 1.14 14.27 -17.60
N PHE A 208 2.26 13.82 -18.17
CA PHE A 208 3.43 14.68 -18.43
C PHE A 208 3.60 15.06 -19.91
N THR A 209 3.86 16.34 -20.20
CA THR A 209 4.29 16.81 -21.54
C THR A 209 5.82 16.82 -21.62
N VAL A 210 6.42 15.64 -21.66
CA VAL A 210 7.86 15.47 -21.57
C VAL A 210 8.41 14.86 -22.86
N SER A 211 9.65 15.23 -23.24
CA SER A 211 10.32 14.65 -24.40
C SER A 211 10.46 13.13 -24.27
N TRP A 212 10.48 12.43 -25.41
CA TRP A 212 10.55 10.96 -25.43
C TRP A 212 11.70 10.40 -24.59
N GLN A 213 12.89 11.02 -24.66
CA GLN A 213 14.08 10.59 -23.92
C GLN A 213 13.89 10.64 -22.40
N ARG A 214 13.39 11.76 -21.88
CA ARG A 214 13.11 11.93 -20.44
C ARG A 214 12.01 10.99 -19.98
N SER A 215 11.04 10.72 -20.84
CA SER A 215 9.97 9.77 -20.51
C SER A 215 10.47 8.32 -20.53
N LEU A 216 11.41 7.99 -21.42
CA LEU A 216 12.10 6.69 -21.42
C LEU A 216 12.93 6.50 -20.15
N LEU A 217 13.66 7.54 -19.70
CA LEU A 217 14.41 7.50 -18.45
C LEU A 217 13.49 7.31 -17.23
N GLY A 218 12.32 7.97 -17.22
CA GLY A 218 11.30 7.76 -16.18
C GLY A 218 10.75 6.34 -16.17
N GLY A 219 10.49 5.78 -17.35
CA GLY A 219 10.09 4.38 -17.49
C GLY A 219 11.17 3.42 -16.99
N LEU A 220 12.45 3.67 -17.30
CA LEU A 220 13.56 2.85 -16.82
C LEU A 220 13.58 2.78 -15.29
N PHE A 221 13.51 3.92 -14.60
CA PHE A 221 13.49 3.93 -13.13
C PHE A 221 12.24 3.27 -12.54
N MET A 222 11.08 3.44 -13.18
CA MET A 222 9.82 2.82 -12.76
C MET A 222 9.84 1.29 -12.90
N PHE A 223 10.47 0.74 -13.94
CA PHE A 223 10.54 -0.71 -14.18
C PHE A 223 11.73 -1.41 -13.50
N ALA A 224 12.83 -0.70 -13.25
CA ALA A 224 14.03 -1.28 -12.67
C ALA A 224 13.77 -1.93 -11.30
N ALA A 225 13.07 -1.23 -10.40
CA ALA A 225 12.82 -1.73 -9.05
C ALA A 225 11.90 -2.99 -9.02
N PRO A 226 10.75 -3.04 -9.74
CA PRO A 226 9.97 -4.27 -9.90
C PRO A 226 10.75 -5.43 -10.53
N ILE A 227 11.59 -5.18 -11.53
CA ILE A 227 12.40 -6.22 -12.17
C ILE A 227 13.41 -6.82 -11.19
N PHE A 228 14.14 -6.00 -10.45
CA PHE A 228 15.08 -6.52 -9.43
C PHE A 228 14.35 -7.31 -8.35
N THR A 229 13.19 -6.82 -7.91
CA THR A 229 12.35 -7.55 -6.95
C THR A 229 11.89 -8.89 -7.52
N ALA A 230 11.45 -8.94 -8.78
CA ALA A 230 11.02 -10.18 -9.44
C ALA A 230 12.14 -11.22 -9.55
N VAL A 231 13.38 -10.78 -9.84
CA VAL A 231 14.56 -11.65 -9.89
C VAL A 231 14.86 -12.23 -8.51
N VAL A 232 14.87 -11.40 -7.46
CA VAL A 232 15.09 -11.86 -6.08
C VAL A 232 13.99 -12.84 -5.65
N CYS A 233 12.71 -12.52 -5.91
CA CYS A 233 11.59 -13.41 -5.62
C CYS A 233 11.74 -14.76 -6.32
N PHE A 234 12.14 -14.76 -7.58
CA PHE A 234 12.35 -16.00 -8.35
C PHE A 234 13.48 -16.85 -7.79
N VAL A 235 14.63 -16.25 -7.48
CA VAL A 235 15.77 -16.97 -6.90
C VAL A 235 15.40 -17.52 -5.52
N ALA A 236 14.80 -16.69 -4.65
CA ALA A 236 14.34 -17.11 -3.33
C ALA A 236 13.34 -18.27 -3.42
N SER A 237 12.41 -18.24 -4.40
CA SER A 237 11.44 -19.32 -4.61
C SER A 237 12.10 -20.64 -5.01
N LYS A 238 13.23 -20.61 -5.73
CA LYS A 238 13.97 -21.82 -6.13
C LYS A 238 14.85 -22.38 -5.02
N ASN A 239 15.30 -21.52 -4.12
CA ASN A 239 16.26 -21.84 -3.07
C ASN A 239 15.59 -21.96 -1.68
N PHE A 240 14.32 -22.39 -1.65
CA PHE A 240 13.56 -22.61 -0.42
C PHE A 240 13.55 -21.40 0.54
N GLY A 241 13.45 -20.19 -0.01
CA GLY A 241 13.40 -18.93 0.75
C GLY A 241 14.72 -18.15 0.75
N SER A 242 15.88 -18.81 0.53
CA SER A 242 17.17 -18.10 0.56
C SER A 242 17.47 -17.39 -0.76
N ALA A 243 17.62 -16.07 -0.72
CA ALA A 243 18.08 -15.30 -1.88
C ALA A 243 19.59 -15.52 -2.18
N GLY A 244 20.36 -15.98 -1.18
CA GLY A 244 21.82 -16.09 -1.26
C GLY A 244 22.49 -14.80 -1.72
N ASN A 245 23.49 -14.91 -2.60
CA ASN A 245 24.23 -13.77 -3.16
C ASN A 245 23.36 -12.76 -3.94
N TRP A 246 22.09 -13.05 -4.21
CA TRP A 246 21.18 -12.15 -4.90
C TRP A 246 20.48 -11.16 -3.97
N GLY A 247 20.67 -11.26 -2.65
CA GLY A 247 20.10 -10.34 -1.65
C GLY A 247 20.35 -8.85 -1.96
N TYR A 248 21.54 -8.50 -2.44
CA TYR A 248 21.91 -7.11 -2.80
C TYR A 248 21.03 -6.47 -3.90
N LEU A 249 20.40 -7.28 -4.77
CA LEU A 249 19.46 -6.74 -5.76
C LEU A 249 18.21 -6.14 -5.10
N MET A 250 17.83 -6.61 -3.90
CA MET A 250 16.72 -6.03 -3.14
C MET A 250 17.08 -4.61 -2.69
N SER A 251 18.30 -4.39 -2.17
CA SER A 251 18.81 -3.06 -1.84
C SER A 251 18.82 -2.13 -3.05
N ALA A 252 19.24 -2.65 -4.22
CA ALA A 252 19.16 -1.91 -5.47
C ALA A 252 17.72 -1.53 -5.81
N ALA A 253 16.75 -2.45 -5.67
CA ALA A 253 15.34 -2.17 -5.90
C ALA A 253 14.83 -0.99 -5.04
N PHE A 254 15.14 -1.00 -3.74
CA PHE A 254 14.78 0.12 -2.84
C PHE A 254 15.41 1.44 -3.29
N PHE A 255 16.70 1.41 -3.67
CA PHE A 255 17.43 2.58 -4.11
C PHE A 255 16.83 3.21 -5.38
N PHE A 256 16.55 2.38 -6.40
CA PHE A 256 15.97 2.83 -7.67
C PHE A 256 14.55 3.37 -7.50
N GLN A 257 13.75 2.80 -6.59
CA GLN A 257 12.43 3.34 -6.27
C GLN A 257 12.52 4.73 -5.60
N GLY A 258 13.48 4.93 -4.69
CA GLY A 258 13.77 6.25 -4.12
C GLY A 258 14.24 7.26 -5.18
N LEU A 259 15.10 6.82 -6.11
CA LEU A 259 15.57 7.64 -7.23
C LEU A 259 14.43 8.04 -8.17
N TYR A 260 13.45 7.17 -8.40
CA TYR A 260 12.24 7.47 -9.16
C TYR A 260 11.46 8.65 -8.56
N PHE A 261 11.29 8.71 -7.24
CA PHE A 261 10.60 9.84 -6.58
C PHE A 261 11.36 11.18 -6.75
N PHE A 262 12.69 11.17 -6.62
CA PHE A 262 13.51 12.35 -6.91
C PHE A 262 13.40 12.78 -8.37
N TYR A 263 13.44 11.81 -9.29
CA TYR A 263 13.26 12.08 -10.71
C TYR A 263 11.87 12.63 -11.03
N TYR A 264 10.83 12.15 -10.35
CA TYR A 264 9.46 12.66 -10.46
C TYR A 264 9.38 14.14 -10.04
N LEU A 265 9.99 14.52 -8.90
CA LEU A 265 10.08 15.93 -8.48
C LEU A 265 10.79 16.80 -9.51
N TRP A 266 11.92 16.32 -10.04
CA TRP A 266 12.67 17.03 -11.06
C TRP A 266 11.85 17.24 -12.34
N LEU A 267 11.07 16.24 -12.74
CA LEU A 267 10.22 16.31 -13.93
C LEU A 267 9.06 17.29 -13.82
N LEU A 268 8.55 17.60 -12.62
CA LEU A 268 7.44 18.55 -12.46
C LEU A 268 7.77 19.94 -13.02
N GLY A 269 9.06 20.31 -13.07
CA GLY A 269 9.50 21.57 -13.65
C GLY A 269 8.75 22.76 -13.03
N VAL A 270 8.66 22.79 -11.70
CA VAL A 270 7.94 23.85 -10.99
C VAL A 270 8.66 25.16 -11.23
N THR A 271 7.97 26.09 -11.89
CA THR A 271 8.49 27.42 -12.20
C THR A 271 7.57 28.47 -11.62
N GLU A 272 8.17 29.56 -11.14
CA GLU A 272 7.43 30.75 -10.75
C GLU A 272 6.93 31.47 -12.00
N THR A 273 5.62 31.69 -12.10
CA THR A 273 5.04 32.52 -13.16
C THR A 273 5.05 34.00 -12.75
N VAL A 274 4.65 34.88 -13.67
CA VAL A 274 4.79 36.35 -13.57
C VAL A 274 3.94 36.97 -12.45
N GLY A 275 2.98 36.22 -11.91
CA GLY A 275 2.19 36.59 -10.72
C GLY A 275 2.72 36.01 -9.40
N GLY A 276 3.95 35.48 -9.37
CA GLY A 276 4.51 34.78 -8.21
C GLY A 276 3.92 33.38 -7.99
N LEU A 277 3.11 32.89 -8.93
CA LEU A 277 2.42 31.61 -8.83
C LEU A 277 3.39 30.46 -9.13
N MET A 278 3.53 29.51 -8.20
CA MET A 278 4.34 28.30 -8.41
C MET A 278 3.50 27.20 -9.07
N LEU A 279 3.70 26.96 -10.37
CA LEU A 279 2.96 25.92 -11.12
C LEU A 279 3.88 24.82 -11.68
N PRO A 280 3.45 23.54 -11.65
CA PRO A 280 4.16 22.43 -12.28
C PRO A 280 3.92 22.44 -13.81
N MET A 281 4.74 23.19 -14.53
CA MET A 281 4.54 23.46 -15.97
C MET A 281 4.68 22.24 -16.87
N ALA A 282 5.37 21.19 -16.42
CA ALA A 282 5.51 19.96 -17.20
C ALA A 282 4.26 19.07 -17.17
N PHE A 283 3.28 19.38 -16.31
CA PHE A 283 2.10 18.57 -16.10
C PHE A 283 0.96 19.01 -17.03
N ARG A 284 0.57 18.15 -17.98
CA ARG A 284 -0.36 18.48 -19.05
C ARG A 284 -1.70 18.98 -18.54
N ARG A 285 -2.25 18.34 -17.49
CA ARG A 285 -3.58 18.68 -16.98
C ARG A 285 -3.64 20.01 -16.25
N VAL A 286 -2.49 20.54 -15.81
CA VAL A 286 -2.40 21.85 -15.15
C VAL A 286 -2.49 22.97 -16.18
N LEU A 287 -2.01 22.73 -17.41
CA LEU A 287 -2.20 23.65 -18.53
C LEU A 287 -3.68 23.86 -18.88
N PHE A 288 -4.55 22.89 -18.63
CA PHE A 288 -6.00 23.03 -18.84
C PHE A 288 -6.72 23.81 -17.72
N VAL A 289 -6.08 24.00 -16.56
CA VAL A 289 -6.65 24.85 -15.50
C VAL A 289 -6.49 26.33 -15.86
N ASP A 290 -5.48 26.64 -16.67
CA ASP A 290 -5.29 27.97 -17.24
C ASP A 290 -6.19 28.18 -18.46
N VAL A 291 -7.48 28.43 -18.19
CA VAL A 291 -8.54 28.65 -19.20
C VAL A 291 -8.17 29.76 -20.19
N PHE A 292 -7.32 30.69 -19.78
CA PHE A 292 -6.95 31.85 -20.57
C PHE A 292 -5.56 31.73 -21.24
N GLY A 293 -4.86 30.60 -21.04
CA GLY A 293 -3.59 30.29 -21.69
C GLY A 293 -2.40 31.19 -21.32
N TRP A 294 -2.43 31.88 -20.18
CA TRP A 294 -1.37 32.82 -19.75
C TRP A 294 -0.01 32.18 -19.51
N ALA A 295 0.00 30.95 -18.98
CA ALA A 295 1.20 30.22 -18.64
C ALA A 295 2.10 29.99 -19.86
N ARG A 296 1.51 29.97 -21.07
CA ARG A 296 2.23 29.84 -22.34
C ARG A 296 2.89 31.14 -22.81
N HIS A 297 2.45 32.31 -22.32
CA HIS A 297 2.91 33.61 -22.79
C HIS A 297 3.88 34.33 -21.84
N SER A 298 4.46 33.65 -20.84
CA SER A 298 5.34 34.27 -19.83
C SER A 298 6.69 34.83 -20.34
N GLY A 299 6.91 34.90 -21.65
CA GLY A 299 8.02 35.62 -22.26
C GLY A 299 7.54 36.85 -23.04
N ASN A 300 7.69 38.04 -22.46
CA ASN A 300 7.71 39.34 -23.14
C ASN A 300 6.38 39.99 -23.63
N TRP A 301 5.19 39.41 -23.41
CA TRP A 301 3.95 40.05 -23.91
C TRP A 301 3.65 41.42 -23.26
N TRP A 302 3.84 41.57 -21.95
CA TRP A 302 3.72 42.87 -21.27
C TRP A 302 4.76 43.89 -21.74
N ARG A 303 5.92 43.42 -22.24
CA ARG A 303 6.93 44.30 -22.85
C ARG A 303 6.48 44.82 -24.22
N ARG A 304 5.63 44.09 -24.95
CA ARG A 304 4.97 44.60 -26.17
C ARG A 304 3.90 45.63 -25.86
N LEU A 305 3.10 45.43 -24.81
CA LEU A 305 2.09 46.42 -24.39
C LEU A 305 2.69 47.74 -23.89
N LYS A 306 3.83 47.69 -23.18
CA LYS A 306 4.54 48.91 -22.76
C LYS A 306 5.42 49.54 -23.86
N GLY A 307 5.79 48.77 -24.88
CA GLY A 307 6.71 49.21 -25.94
C GLY A 307 6.04 49.86 -27.16
N GLY A 308 4.71 49.85 -27.25
CA GLY A 308 3.97 50.30 -28.45
C GLY A 308 3.78 51.81 -28.61
N ALA A 309 4.04 52.63 -27.59
CA ALA A 309 3.67 54.05 -27.61
C ALA A 309 4.79 55.03 -28.01
N HIS A 310 6.00 54.56 -28.37
CA HIS A 310 7.17 55.46 -28.50
C HIS A 310 8.05 55.30 -29.75
N GLY A 311 7.56 54.79 -30.90
CA GLY A 311 8.48 54.80 -32.05
C GLY A 311 8.04 54.31 -33.44
N ALA A 312 6.75 54.15 -33.74
CA ALA A 312 6.33 53.98 -35.12
C ALA A 312 5.62 55.25 -35.58
N SER A 313 6.37 56.17 -36.19
CA SER A 313 5.84 57.28 -36.96
C SER A 313 5.01 56.73 -38.13
N ILE A 314 3.69 56.64 -37.92
CA ILE A 314 2.71 56.58 -39.00
C ILE A 314 2.70 57.98 -39.64
N PRO A 315 2.77 58.11 -40.98
CA PRO A 315 2.75 59.42 -41.61
C PRO A 315 1.41 60.12 -41.37
N ASP A 316 1.49 61.36 -40.89
CA ASP A 316 0.39 62.31 -40.75
C ASP A 316 -0.52 62.29 -41.98
N GLN A 317 -1.77 61.86 -41.81
CA GLN A 317 -2.88 62.37 -42.61
C GLN A 317 -4.14 62.57 -41.76
N VAL A 318 -4.51 63.86 -41.72
CA VAL A 318 -5.82 64.47 -41.43
C VAL A 318 -6.36 64.23 -40.01
N GLY A 319 -6.13 65.26 -39.18
CA GLY A 319 -6.60 65.33 -37.81
C GLY A 319 -8.13 65.37 -37.69
N VAL A 320 -8.64 64.44 -36.90
CA VAL A 320 -9.83 64.65 -36.07
C VAL A 320 -9.30 64.72 -34.64
N PRO A 321 -9.55 65.80 -33.88
CA PRO A 321 -9.10 65.91 -32.50
C PRO A 321 -9.91 64.91 -31.65
N CYS A 322 -9.32 63.77 -31.32
CA CYS A 322 -9.80 62.94 -30.24
C CYS A 322 -9.06 63.38 -28.97
N ASP A 323 -9.80 63.90 -28.01
CA ASP A 323 -9.33 64.16 -26.64
C ASP A 323 -8.87 62.83 -26.00
N GLU A 324 -7.61 62.48 -26.22
CA GLU A 324 -6.89 61.49 -25.43
C GLU A 324 -6.55 62.13 -24.07
N ASP A 325 -7.49 62.13 -23.13
CA ASP A 325 -7.23 62.16 -21.67
C ASP A 325 -8.53 62.22 -20.85
N VAL A 326 -9.56 61.44 -21.23
CA VAL A 326 -10.70 61.19 -20.32
C VAL A 326 -10.49 59.83 -19.64
N PRO A 327 -9.88 59.77 -18.44
CA PRO A 327 -9.90 58.55 -17.66
C PRO A 327 -11.36 58.15 -17.46
N MET A 328 -11.69 56.88 -17.75
CA MET A 328 -13.03 56.34 -17.51
C MET A 328 -13.52 56.80 -16.13
N PRO A 329 -14.71 57.43 -16.03
CA PRO A 329 -15.19 57.96 -14.76
C PRO A 329 -15.28 56.79 -13.78
N ALA A 330 -14.44 56.83 -12.75
CA ALA A 330 -14.59 55.94 -11.62
C ALA A 330 -15.99 56.15 -11.04
N VAL A 331 -16.70 55.06 -10.77
CA VAL A 331 -18.01 55.04 -10.12
C VAL A 331 -17.99 56.00 -8.94
N GLN A 332 -18.56 57.20 -9.13
CA GLN A 332 -18.83 58.10 -8.02
C GLN A 332 -19.95 57.45 -7.22
N VAL A 333 -19.67 57.15 -5.96
CA VAL A 333 -20.69 56.75 -5.00
C VAL A 333 -21.57 57.97 -4.77
N ILE A 334 -22.69 58.06 -5.47
CA ILE A 334 -23.68 59.12 -5.27
C ILE A 334 -24.21 58.98 -3.84
N ASP A 335 -24.03 60.03 -3.03
CA ASP A 335 -24.59 60.11 -1.67
C ASP A 335 -26.11 59.90 -1.76
N SER A 336 -26.58 58.79 -1.18
CA SER A 336 -27.94 58.25 -1.35
C SER A 336 -29.01 59.03 -0.58
N ARG A 337 -28.75 60.27 -0.17
CA ARG A 337 -29.65 61.03 0.70
C ARG A 337 -30.77 61.78 -0.01
N ALA A 338 -30.71 61.96 -1.33
CA ALA A 338 -31.87 62.33 -2.15
C ALA A 338 -31.58 62.12 -3.65
N PRO A 339 -32.37 61.32 -4.39
CA PRO A 339 -32.27 61.30 -5.85
C PRO A 339 -32.73 62.66 -6.39
N LYS A 340 -31.81 63.44 -7.00
CA LYS A 340 -32.16 64.67 -7.71
C LYS A 340 -32.66 64.32 -9.11
N ARG A 341 -33.69 65.03 -9.59
CA ARG A 341 -34.24 64.80 -10.92
C ARG A 341 -33.35 65.47 -11.99
N PRO A 342 -33.34 64.97 -13.23
CA PRO A 342 -32.52 65.51 -14.31
C PRO A 342 -32.75 67.01 -14.54
N GLU A 343 -33.99 67.48 -14.41
CA GLU A 343 -34.34 68.91 -14.48
C GLU A 343 -33.69 69.81 -13.41
N ASP A 344 -33.13 69.26 -12.32
CA ASP A 344 -32.49 70.04 -11.26
C ASP A 344 -31.00 70.36 -11.55
N LEU A 345 -30.38 69.72 -12.54
CA LEU A 345 -28.97 69.92 -12.89
C LEU A 345 -28.77 71.09 -13.85
N ASP A 346 -29.70 71.30 -14.78
CA ASP A 346 -29.63 72.39 -15.78
C ASP A 346 -29.81 73.78 -15.16
N ALA A 347 -30.46 73.86 -13.98
CA ALA A 347 -30.62 75.11 -13.23
C ALA A 347 -29.32 75.62 -12.59
N LEU A 348 -28.29 74.76 -12.44
CA LEU A 348 -27.03 75.12 -11.79
C LEU A 348 -25.94 75.60 -12.75
N GLU A 349 -26.00 75.23 -14.04
CA GLU A 349 -25.01 75.67 -15.04
C GLU A 349 -25.37 77.02 -15.69
N SER A 350 -26.65 77.40 -15.73
CA SER A 350 -27.07 78.69 -16.34
C SER A 350 -26.74 79.94 -15.51
N GLY A 351 -26.25 79.80 -14.27
CA GLY A 351 -26.01 80.92 -13.36
C GLY A 351 -24.57 81.44 -13.26
N ARG A 352 -23.59 80.86 -13.97
CA ARG A 352 -22.15 81.07 -13.64
C ARG A 352 -21.33 81.89 -14.64
N THR A 353 -21.95 82.58 -15.59
CA THR A 353 -21.25 83.49 -16.51
C THR A 353 -21.74 84.93 -16.36
N ALA A 354 -21.38 85.58 -15.25
CA ALA A 354 -21.31 87.04 -15.19
C ALA A 354 -20.43 87.49 -14.01
N SER A 355 -19.59 88.50 -14.25
CA SER A 355 -18.74 89.26 -13.32
C SER A 355 -17.42 88.61 -12.85
N ILE A 356 -16.37 88.86 -13.63
CA ILE A 356 -15.01 89.07 -13.11
C ILE A 356 -14.68 90.52 -13.45
N GLU A 357 -14.75 91.41 -12.45
CA GLU A 357 -14.16 92.75 -12.49
C GLU A 357 -13.03 92.82 -11.46
N GLU A 358 -12.01 93.56 -11.84
CA GLU A 358 -10.74 93.84 -11.16
C GLU A 358 -10.92 94.63 -9.85
N GLY A 359 -9.96 94.48 -8.94
CA GLY A 359 -9.84 95.35 -7.76
C GLY A 359 -8.68 94.98 -6.85
N GLU A 360 -7.52 95.55 -7.12
CA GLU A 360 -6.39 95.67 -6.19
C GLU A 360 -6.74 96.63 -5.02
N GLY A 361 -6.17 96.39 -3.84
CA GLY A 361 -6.23 97.35 -2.73
C GLY A 361 -5.72 96.80 -1.40
N GLU A 362 -4.53 97.24 -1.02
CA GLU A 362 -3.84 97.07 0.27
C GLU A 362 -4.65 97.61 1.48
N GLY A 363 -4.39 97.08 2.69
CA GLY A 363 -4.89 97.70 3.92
C GLY A 363 -4.73 96.88 5.20
N GLU A 364 -3.64 97.16 5.90
CA GLU A 364 -3.20 96.76 7.24
C GLU A 364 -4.21 97.05 8.38
N GLY A 365 -4.27 96.19 9.40
CA GLY A 365 -4.98 96.48 10.66
C GLY A 365 -5.31 95.26 11.53
N ASP A 366 -4.48 95.02 12.54
CA ASP A 366 -4.73 94.17 13.71
C ASP A 366 -6.00 94.60 14.47
N GLU A 367 -6.85 93.64 14.88
CA GLU A 367 -7.31 93.49 16.28
C GLU A 367 -8.31 92.31 16.47
N VAL A 368 -7.91 91.38 17.33
CA VAL A 368 -8.69 90.59 18.31
C VAL A 368 -9.99 89.93 17.83
N GLY A 369 -9.84 88.71 17.31
CA GLY A 369 -10.94 87.77 17.04
C GLY A 369 -11.35 86.93 18.25
N MET A 370 -12.61 87.04 18.66
CA MET A 370 -13.35 85.96 19.31
C MET A 370 -14.78 85.88 18.73
N LEU A 371 -15.19 84.62 18.50
CA LEU A 371 -16.58 84.15 18.36
C LEU A 371 -17.32 84.42 17.03
N PHE A 372 -17.11 83.53 16.06
CA PHE A 372 -18.14 82.58 15.58
C PHE A 372 -17.50 81.69 14.50
N GLU A 373 -17.19 80.44 14.85
CA GLU A 373 -16.59 79.48 13.92
C GLU A 373 -17.67 78.95 12.97
N ARG A 374 -17.89 79.71 11.89
CA ARG A 374 -18.70 79.31 10.74
C ARG A 374 -17.96 78.19 10.02
N ARG A 375 -18.33 76.95 10.36
CA ARG A 375 -17.85 75.70 9.76
C ARG A 375 -17.95 75.75 8.23
N ARG A 376 -16.89 76.19 7.56
CA ARG A 376 -16.67 75.91 6.13
C ARG A 376 -16.55 74.39 6.02
N THR A 377 -17.55 73.78 5.42
CA THR A 377 -17.42 72.44 4.85
C THR A 377 -16.39 72.54 3.74
N THR A 378 -15.13 72.33 4.10
CA THR A 378 -14.12 71.84 3.15
C THR A 378 -14.73 70.61 2.52
N GLN A 379 -15.08 70.73 1.23
CA GLN A 379 -15.45 69.63 0.37
C GLN A 379 -14.29 68.64 0.46
N ARG A 380 -14.49 67.62 1.29
CA ARG A 380 -13.59 66.50 1.46
C ARG A 380 -13.60 65.83 0.10
N GLU A 381 -12.57 66.08 -0.71
CA GLU A 381 -12.25 65.24 -1.84
C GLU A 381 -12.24 63.81 -1.31
N GLU A 382 -13.29 63.06 -1.62
CA GLU A 382 -13.30 61.65 -1.33
C GLU A 382 -12.11 61.05 -2.06
N PRO A 383 -11.25 60.27 -1.36
CA PRO A 383 -10.11 59.67 -2.01
C PRO A 383 -10.63 58.80 -3.14
N PHE A 384 -10.39 59.25 -4.37
CA PHE A 384 -10.50 58.48 -5.59
C PHE A 384 -9.98 57.08 -5.29
N LEU A 385 -10.82 56.06 -5.48
CA LEU A 385 -10.45 54.64 -5.39
C LEU A 385 -9.27 54.41 -6.34
N ARG A 386 -8.05 54.58 -5.82
CA ARG A 386 -6.82 54.35 -6.57
C ARG A 386 -6.82 52.89 -6.99
N LYS A 387 -6.25 52.61 -8.16
CA LYS A 387 -5.94 51.28 -8.73
C LYS A 387 -5.11 50.35 -7.80
N HIS A 388 -4.85 50.78 -6.56
CA HIS A 388 -4.09 50.13 -5.50
C HIS A 388 -4.95 49.50 -4.39
N ASP A 389 -6.28 49.46 -4.50
CA ASP A 389 -7.09 48.54 -3.69
C ASP A 389 -6.90 47.10 -4.20
N SER A 390 -5.66 46.63 -4.12
CA SER A 390 -5.21 45.31 -4.50
C SER A 390 -5.86 44.27 -3.62
N PHE A 391 -6.14 43.11 -4.22
CA PHE A 391 -6.82 41.95 -3.63
C PHE A 391 -5.96 41.30 -2.54
N SER A 392 -5.71 42.00 -1.42
CA SER A 392 -4.93 41.43 -0.34
C SER A 392 -5.77 40.38 0.42
N PRO A 393 -5.24 39.16 0.66
CA PRO A 393 -5.94 38.12 1.40
C PRO A 393 -6.34 38.57 2.82
N HIS A 394 -5.63 39.55 3.38
CA HIS A 394 -5.82 40.04 4.74
C HIS A 394 -7.15 40.77 4.97
N SER A 395 -7.87 41.18 3.92
CA SER A 395 -9.17 41.83 4.09
C SER A 395 -10.31 40.88 4.47
N PHE A 396 -10.10 39.55 4.49
CA PHE A 396 -11.10 38.56 4.91
C PHE A 396 -11.23 38.43 6.43
N VAL A 397 -10.19 38.81 7.19
CA VAL A 397 -10.18 38.67 8.65
C VAL A 397 -10.20 40.07 9.25
N GLY A 398 -11.36 40.51 9.72
CA GLY A 398 -11.56 41.85 10.28
C GLY A 398 -10.46 42.24 11.28
N ASN A 399 -9.84 43.39 11.05
CA ASN A 399 -8.88 44.06 11.94
C ASN A 399 -7.88 43.15 12.70
N VAL A 400 -7.22 42.21 12.02
CA VAL A 400 -5.98 41.56 12.54
C VAL A 400 -4.72 42.40 12.23
N ALA A 401 -4.91 43.67 11.83
CA ALA A 401 -3.83 44.61 11.52
C ALA A 401 -2.88 44.86 12.70
N ALA A 402 -3.25 44.52 13.94
CA ALA A 402 -2.41 44.67 15.12
C ALA A 402 -1.41 43.51 15.34
N VAL A 403 -1.62 42.33 14.75
CA VAL A 403 -0.77 41.13 15.01
C VAL A 403 0.20 40.83 13.86
N SER A 404 0.01 41.41 12.67
CA SER A 404 0.75 41.04 11.45
C SER A 404 1.93 41.95 11.07
N LYS A 405 2.48 42.77 11.99
CA LYS A 405 3.64 43.62 11.67
C LYS A 405 5.00 42.92 11.77
N THR A 406 5.06 41.67 12.26
CA THR A 406 6.33 40.94 12.44
C THR A 406 6.52 39.77 11.47
N VAL A 407 5.58 39.50 10.56
CA VAL A 407 5.71 38.47 9.51
C VAL A 407 5.43 39.12 8.14
N THR A 408 6.21 40.13 7.77
CA THR A 408 6.06 40.89 6.51
C THR A 408 6.85 40.28 5.35
N GLY A 409 6.84 38.96 5.23
CA GLY A 409 7.18 38.30 3.97
C GLY A 409 5.88 37.97 3.24
N GLU A 410 5.51 38.72 2.20
CA GLU A 410 4.40 38.34 1.32
C GLU A 410 4.62 36.91 0.83
N VAL A 411 3.87 35.96 1.39
CA VAL A 411 3.99 34.56 1.01
C VAL A 411 3.38 34.42 -0.37
N LYS A 412 4.24 34.24 -1.37
CA LYS A 412 3.82 34.07 -2.78
C LYS A 412 2.79 32.94 -2.91
N PRO A 413 1.69 33.16 -3.66
CA PRO A 413 0.65 32.16 -3.83
C PRO A 413 1.22 30.87 -4.46
N GLY A 414 0.87 29.71 -3.90
CA GLY A 414 1.35 28.41 -4.36
C GLY A 414 2.63 27.89 -3.68
N VAL A 415 3.34 28.70 -2.90
CA VAL A 415 4.52 28.21 -2.15
C VAL A 415 4.14 27.14 -1.12
N LEU A 416 2.99 27.31 -0.45
CA LEU A 416 2.52 26.35 0.54
C LEU A 416 2.22 24.96 -0.06
N PRO A 417 1.33 24.81 -1.07
CA PRO A 417 1.05 23.50 -1.65
C PRO A 417 2.28 22.85 -2.30
N TRP A 418 3.16 23.65 -2.94
CA TRP A 418 4.42 23.15 -3.45
C TRP A 418 5.31 22.58 -2.34
N ARG A 419 5.53 23.34 -1.26
CA ARG A 419 6.35 22.89 -0.12
C ARG A 419 5.79 21.62 0.51
N SER A 420 4.48 21.54 0.73
CA SER A 420 3.85 20.34 1.27
C SER A 420 4.12 19.13 0.37
N PHE A 421 3.87 19.25 -0.94
CA PHE A 421 4.13 18.16 -1.90
C PHE A 421 5.62 17.77 -1.95
N PHE A 422 6.50 18.76 -2.03
CA PHE A 422 7.95 18.57 -2.12
C PHE A 422 8.50 17.85 -0.89
N TRP A 423 8.19 18.32 0.32
CA TRP A 423 8.66 17.70 1.56
C TRP A 423 8.11 16.28 1.76
N SER A 424 6.83 16.06 1.45
CA SER A 424 6.24 14.72 1.48
C SER A 424 6.96 13.76 0.53
N THR A 425 7.30 14.20 -0.68
CA THR A 425 7.99 13.36 -1.67
C THR A 425 9.44 13.09 -1.28
N ILE A 426 10.16 14.09 -0.74
CA ILE A 426 11.51 13.90 -0.20
C ILE A 426 11.51 12.93 0.98
N CYS A 427 10.55 13.06 1.90
CA CYS A 427 10.41 12.18 3.04
C CYS A 427 10.24 10.72 2.58
N LEU A 428 9.36 10.47 1.60
CA LEU A 428 9.22 9.15 0.99
C LEU A 428 10.53 8.66 0.38
N ALA A 429 11.20 9.47 -0.43
CA ALA A 429 12.46 9.05 -1.06
C ALA A 429 13.54 8.69 -0.03
N CYS A 430 13.65 9.46 1.06
CA CYS A 430 14.53 9.17 2.18
C CYS A 430 14.15 7.87 2.91
N LEU A 431 12.86 7.59 3.11
CA LEU A 431 12.40 6.32 3.69
C LEU A 431 12.78 5.12 2.81
N TRP A 432 12.66 5.25 1.49
CA TRP A 432 13.11 4.22 0.54
C TRP A 432 14.62 3.99 0.62
N TRP A 433 15.42 5.05 0.74
CA TRP A 433 16.87 4.91 0.88
C TRP A 433 17.29 4.39 2.26
N ALA A 434 16.60 4.76 3.33
CA ALA A 434 16.82 4.18 4.65
C ALA A 434 16.54 2.67 4.63
N ALA A 435 15.44 2.24 3.99
CA ALA A 435 15.15 0.82 3.78
C ALA A 435 16.23 0.12 2.93
N ALA A 436 16.78 0.80 1.92
CA ALA A 436 17.91 0.28 1.14
C ALA A 436 19.15 0.07 2.01
N ILE A 437 19.50 1.03 2.87
CA ILE A 437 20.65 0.94 3.78
C ILE A 437 20.46 -0.19 4.79
N ILE A 438 19.28 -0.29 5.42
CA ILE A 438 18.96 -1.39 6.34
C ILE A 438 19.12 -2.74 5.63
N CYS A 439 18.55 -2.87 4.43
CA CYS A 439 18.68 -4.10 3.64
C CYS A 439 20.15 -4.44 3.29
N ILE A 440 21.02 -3.44 3.09
CA ILE A 440 22.47 -3.65 2.87
C ILE A 440 23.14 -4.17 4.15
N VAL A 441 22.81 -3.58 5.31
CA VAL A 441 23.36 -4.00 6.61
C VAL A 441 22.95 -5.45 6.90
N ASP A 442 21.67 -5.77 6.76
CA ASP A 442 21.15 -7.13 6.99
C ASP A 442 21.85 -8.15 6.07
N THR A 443 22.03 -7.80 4.79
CA THR A 443 22.73 -8.67 3.82
C THR A 443 24.22 -8.85 4.18
N TYR A 444 24.87 -7.82 4.74
CA TYR A 444 26.28 -7.88 5.13
C TYR A 444 26.51 -8.70 6.41
N GLU A 445 25.59 -8.62 7.37
CA GLU A 445 25.66 -9.38 8.63
C GLU A 445 25.41 -10.87 8.43
N GLY A 446 24.95 -11.30 7.25
CA GLY A 446 24.61 -12.69 6.96
C GLY A 446 23.33 -13.14 7.65
N ASP A 447 22.60 -12.20 8.24
CA ASP A 447 21.23 -12.40 8.67
C ASP A 447 20.38 -12.46 7.41
N ASP A 448 20.31 -13.66 6.81
CA ASP A 448 19.36 -14.04 5.78
C ASP A 448 17.90 -14.05 6.32
N ASN A 449 17.58 -13.17 7.28
CA ASN A 449 16.26 -12.87 7.83
C ASN A 449 15.39 -12.14 6.80
N PHE A 450 15.45 -12.55 5.54
CA PHE A 450 14.34 -12.35 4.61
C PHE A 450 13.16 -13.12 5.19
N VAL A 451 12.36 -12.44 6.03
CA VAL A 451 11.12 -12.93 6.67
C VAL A 451 10.66 -14.20 5.99
N ASP A 452 11.00 -15.34 6.59
CA ASP A 452 10.58 -16.65 6.10
C ASP A 452 9.10 -16.52 5.84
N SER A 453 8.70 -16.81 4.60
CA SER A 453 7.29 -16.72 4.21
C SER A 453 6.48 -17.46 5.27
N VAL A 454 5.54 -16.73 5.89
CA VAL A 454 4.65 -17.18 6.96
C VAL A 454 3.71 -18.28 6.42
N TRP A 455 4.29 -19.40 6.02
CA TRP A 455 3.65 -20.63 5.62
C TRP A 455 3.71 -21.68 6.73
N GLY A 456 4.50 -21.43 7.79
CA GLY A 456 4.29 -22.02 9.10
C GLY A 456 3.39 -21.11 9.92
N GLY A 457 2.08 -21.21 9.73
CA GLY A 457 1.13 -20.55 10.62
C GLY A 457 1.33 -20.99 12.07
N THR A 458 1.36 -19.99 12.94
CA THR A 458 1.01 -20.02 14.37
C THR A 458 1.91 -20.79 15.34
N LEU A 459 2.87 -20.10 15.95
CA LEU A 459 2.83 -19.70 17.37
C LEU A 459 3.99 -18.73 17.65
N GLY A 460 3.68 -17.61 18.31
CA GLY A 460 4.61 -16.50 18.50
C GLY A 460 5.93 -16.92 19.16
N GLY A 461 7.04 -16.62 18.50
CA GLY A 461 8.38 -16.73 19.07
C GLY A 461 9.21 -17.96 18.68
N GLN A 462 8.72 -18.85 17.81
CA GLN A 462 9.51 -20.00 17.35
C GLN A 462 10.59 -19.58 16.34
N GLN A 463 11.84 -19.87 16.70
CA GLN A 463 13.02 -19.78 15.83
C GLN A 463 12.78 -20.56 14.53
N SER A 464 13.34 -20.08 13.42
CA SER A 464 13.29 -20.75 12.13
C SER A 464 13.77 -22.20 12.26
N VAL A 465 12.83 -23.12 12.08
CA VAL A 465 13.07 -24.56 12.25
C VAL A 465 13.75 -25.07 10.99
N ALA A 466 14.95 -25.65 11.12
CA ALA A 466 15.70 -26.14 9.97
C ALA A 466 14.95 -27.29 9.27
N THR A 467 14.70 -27.15 7.97
CA THR A 467 14.06 -28.19 7.14
C THR A 467 15.11 -29.05 6.43
N TYR A 468 15.02 -30.37 6.55
CA TYR A 468 15.93 -31.34 5.94
C TYR A 468 15.16 -32.28 5.01
N ILE A 469 15.57 -32.36 3.74
CA ILE A 469 15.08 -33.41 2.83
C ILE A 469 15.92 -34.67 3.09
N LEU A 470 15.26 -35.74 3.53
CA LEU A 470 15.96 -36.98 3.84
C LEU A 470 16.36 -37.69 2.55
N ARG A 471 17.58 -38.22 2.54
CA ARG A 471 18.07 -39.05 1.44
C ARG A 471 17.83 -40.51 1.78
N SER A 472 17.05 -41.20 0.96
CA SER A 472 16.91 -42.65 1.05
C SER A 472 18.28 -43.30 0.82
N THR A 473 18.64 -44.21 1.70
CA THR A 473 19.87 -45.02 1.63
C THR A 473 19.62 -46.42 1.08
N GLY A 474 18.35 -46.84 1.02
CA GLY A 474 17.95 -48.12 0.47
C GLY A 474 16.59 -48.58 1.02
N GLU A 475 15.96 -49.45 0.26
CA GLU A 475 14.83 -50.28 0.68
C GLU A 475 15.38 -51.50 1.43
N ILE A 476 14.73 -51.90 2.52
CA ILE A 476 15.03 -53.11 3.28
C ILE A 476 13.91 -54.09 3.02
N VAL A 477 14.27 -55.24 2.47
CA VAL A 477 13.30 -56.30 2.18
C VAL A 477 12.82 -56.87 3.51
N THR A 478 11.51 -57.00 3.66
CA THR A 478 10.88 -57.57 4.86
C THR A 478 10.22 -58.90 4.54
N GLU A 479 10.47 -59.91 5.37
CA GLU A 479 9.76 -61.18 5.33
C GLU A 479 8.81 -61.26 6.53
N TRP A 480 7.54 -61.52 6.23
CA TRP A 480 6.46 -61.59 7.21
C TRP A 480 5.94 -63.04 7.32
N PRO A 481 5.75 -63.58 8.54
CA PRO A 481 5.24 -64.93 8.76
C PRO A 481 3.90 -65.19 8.06
N THR A 482 3.04 -64.17 7.99
CA THR A 482 1.81 -64.22 7.18
C THR A 482 1.58 -62.90 6.44
N PRO A 483 0.90 -62.91 5.28
CA PRO A 483 0.61 -61.72 4.49
C PRO A 483 -0.51 -60.82 5.06
N MET A 484 -1.11 -61.17 6.22
CA MET A 484 -2.24 -60.41 6.81
C MET A 484 -1.90 -59.77 8.17
N MET A 485 -0.61 -59.56 8.47
CA MET A 485 -0.21 -59.16 9.82
C MET A 485 -0.49 -57.70 10.18
N ARG A 486 -0.69 -56.81 9.19
CA ARG A 486 -0.96 -55.37 9.37
C ARG A 486 -0.20 -54.80 10.58
N PRO A 487 1.14 -54.77 10.52
CA PRO A 487 1.96 -54.33 11.63
C PRO A 487 1.57 -52.91 12.06
N LYS A 488 1.59 -52.67 13.35
CA LYS A 488 1.25 -51.40 14.01
C LYS A 488 2.43 -51.00 14.87
N GLY A 489 3.03 -49.87 14.52
CA GLY A 489 4.21 -49.34 15.18
C GLY A 489 5.48 -50.10 14.83
N LEU A 490 6.61 -49.41 14.84
CA LEU A 490 7.93 -49.99 14.62
C LEU A 490 8.86 -49.45 15.70
N ALA A 491 9.54 -50.34 16.41
CA ALA A 491 10.59 -50.00 17.36
C ALA A 491 11.89 -50.67 16.92
N CYS A 492 13.01 -49.99 17.08
CA CYS A 492 14.33 -50.58 16.87
C CYS A 492 15.27 -50.28 18.05
N ASP A 493 16.30 -51.11 18.17
CA ASP A 493 17.38 -50.89 19.12
C ASP A 493 18.27 -49.71 18.71
N GLU A 494 19.10 -49.24 19.64
CA GLU A 494 20.04 -48.14 19.38
C GLU A 494 21.03 -48.45 18.25
N GLY A 495 21.27 -49.75 17.95
CA GLY A 495 22.11 -50.20 16.85
C GLY A 495 21.41 -50.25 15.48
N GLY A 496 20.08 -50.20 15.43
CA GLY A 496 19.31 -50.39 14.19
C GLY A 496 19.46 -51.80 13.59
N VAL A 497 19.65 -52.80 14.44
CA VAL A 497 19.85 -54.22 14.07
C VAL A 497 18.67 -55.08 14.49
N ALA A 498 18.02 -54.78 15.62
CA ALA A 498 16.87 -55.51 16.12
C ALA A 498 15.62 -54.65 16.03
N PHE A 499 14.53 -55.25 15.57
CA PHE A 499 13.25 -54.61 15.34
C PHE A 499 12.16 -55.32 16.13
N LEU A 500 11.23 -54.55 16.69
CA LEU A 500 9.97 -55.04 17.22
C LEU A 500 8.81 -54.30 16.54
N THR A 501 7.74 -55.03 16.27
CA THR A 501 6.48 -54.46 15.81
C THR A 501 5.32 -55.19 16.48
N SER A 502 4.21 -54.49 16.71
CA SER A 502 2.96 -55.16 17.07
C SER A 502 2.24 -55.57 15.78
N GLY A 503 1.52 -56.68 15.77
CA GLY A 503 0.83 -57.16 14.57
C GLY A 503 -0.04 -58.37 14.88
N ARG A 504 -0.67 -58.97 13.88
CA ARG A 504 -1.31 -60.29 14.06
C ARG A 504 -0.25 -61.38 13.94
N THR A 505 -0.35 -62.41 14.77
CA THR A 505 0.44 -63.64 14.67
C THR A 505 -0.20 -64.62 13.68
N GLU A 506 0.47 -65.73 13.36
CA GLU A 506 -0.07 -66.80 12.51
C GLU A 506 -1.43 -67.34 13.01
N ASP A 507 -1.64 -67.30 14.32
CA ASP A 507 -2.89 -67.70 14.98
C ASP A 507 -4.03 -66.67 14.82
N GLY A 508 -3.79 -65.56 14.10
CA GLY A 508 -4.71 -64.44 13.91
C GLY A 508 -4.87 -63.52 15.13
N ARG A 509 -4.24 -63.86 16.26
CA ARG A 509 -4.25 -63.07 17.50
C ARG A 509 -3.27 -61.92 17.40
N SER A 510 -3.57 -60.79 18.05
CA SER A 510 -2.58 -59.71 18.16
C SER A 510 -1.38 -60.19 18.99
N GLY A 511 -0.18 -59.76 18.64
CA GLY A 511 1.04 -60.16 19.30
C GLY A 511 2.21 -59.29 18.88
N VAL A 512 3.38 -59.62 19.41
CA VAL A 512 4.64 -58.93 19.11
C VAL A 512 5.46 -59.80 18.17
N LEU A 513 6.02 -59.15 17.16
CA LEU A 513 6.92 -59.75 16.20
C LEU A 513 8.30 -59.15 16.40
N HIS A 514 9.32 -59.98 16.26
CA HIS A 514 10.72 -59.61 16.39
C HIS A 514 11.44 -59.91 15.09
N GLY A 515 12.16 -58.91 14.57
CA GLY A 515 12.95 -59.04 13.36
C GLY A 515 14.42 -58.70 13.60
N LEU A 516 15.32 -59.43 12.96
CA LEU A 516 16.76 -59.13 12.95
C LEU A 516 17.18 -58.71 11.55
N LEU A 517 17.87 -57.57 11.46
CA LEU A 517 18.48 -57.10 10.23
C LEU A 517 19.67 -57.99 9.89
N SER A 518 19.48 -58.82 8.88
CA SER A 518 20.53 -59.59 8.26
C SER A 518 20.98 -58.88 6.98
N THR A 519 22.27 -58.96 6.68
CA THR A 519 22.80 -58.51 5.38
C THR A 519 23.23 -59.74 4.62
N SER A 520 22.60 -59.98 3.47
CA SER A 520 22.94 -61.09 2.58
C SER A 520 24.39 -60.95 2.13
N THR A 521 25.20 -61.97 2.39
CA THR A 521 26.63 -61.95 2.01
C THR A 521 26.84 -62.01 0.50
N SER A 522 25.85 -62.52 -0.27
CA SER A 522 25.95 -62.68 -1.72
C SER A 522 25.44 -61.46 -2.49
N THR A 523 24.32 -60.87 -2.09
CA THR A 523 23.69 -59.74 -2.81
C THR A 523 23.97 -58.39 -2.16
N GLY A 524 24.38 -58.36 -0.90
CA GLY A 524 24.48 -57.13 -0.12
C GLY A 524 23.13 -56.53 0.27
N GLU A 525 22.02 -57.20 -0.09
CA GLU A 525 20.68 -56.78 0.27
C GLU A 525 20.46 -56.94 1.77
N GLN A 526 19.75 -55.98 2.34
CA GLN A 526 19.36 -56.00 3.74
C GLN A 526 17.98 -56.65 3.84
N LEU A 527 17.88 -57.69 4.66
CA LEU A 527 16.68 -58.49 4.87
C LEU A 527 16.34 -58.51 6.36
N VAL A 528 15.11 -58.14 6.70
CA VAL A 528 14.54 -58.31 8.04
C VAL A 528 13.47 -59.39 7.95
N SER A 529 13.77 -60.56 8.51
CA SER A 529 12.78 -61.62 8.68
C SER A 529 12.16 -61.49 10.06
N PHE A 530 10.85 -61.23 10.11
CA PHE A 530 10.10 -61.11 11.35
C PHE A 530 9.63 -62.48 11.80
N ASP A 531 9.75 -62.79 13.09
CA ASP A 531 9.22 -64.00 13.70
C ASP A 531 8.36 -63.65 14.92
N LYS A 532 7.55 -64.61 15.38
CA LYS A 532 6.81 -64.45 16.64
C LYS A 532 7.80 -64.22 17.77
N ALA A 533 7.68 -63.08 18.46
CA ALA A 533 8.57 -62.78 19.56
C ALA A 533 8.35 -63.83 20.68
N PRO A 534 9.41 -64.50 21.17
CA PRO A 534 9.29 -65.44 22.29
C PRO A 534 9.03 -64.73 23.63
N LEU A 535 8.92 -63.39 23.59
CA LEU A 535 8.96 -62.49 24.71
C LEU A 535 7.54 -62.15 25.18
N CYS A 536 7.37 -62.21 26.51
CA CYS A 536 6.12 -62.02 27.22
C CYS A 536 5.09 -63.11 26.90
N SER A 537 5.12 -64.22 27.65
CA SER A 537 3.93 -65.06 27.77
C SER A 537 2.86 -64.26 28.54
N LEU A 538 2.22 -63.31 27.85
CA LEU A 538 1.06 -62.51 28.27
C LEU A 538 -0.14 -63.45 28.45
N ARG A 539 0.00 -64.44 29.34
CA ARG A 539 -1.01 -65.47 29.58
C ARG A 539 -2.21 -64.89 30.32
N ASP A 540 -2.04 -63.74 30.96
CA ASP A 540 -3.07 -63.02 31.72
C ASP A 540 -3.44 -61.64 31.13
N VAL A 541 -2.69 -61.12 30.16
CA VAL A 541 -3.08 -59.93 29.40
C VAL A 541 -3.68 -60.44 28.10
N ASP A 542 -5.01 -60.47 27.99
CA ASP A 542 -5.73 -60.87 26.78
C ASP A 542 -5.01 -60.31 25.55
N GLY A 543 -4.37 -61.21 24.77
CA GLY A 543 -3.35 -60.87 23.77
C GLY A 543 -3.79 -59.88 22.67
N ASP A 544 -5.07 -59.54 22.62
CA ASP A 544 -5.65 -58.55 21.71
C ASP A 544 -5.44 -57.08 22.12
N ASN A 545 -4.49 -56.81 23.02
CA ASN A 545 -4.38 -55.52 23.67
C ASN A 545 -3.02 -54.82 23.55
N VAL A 546 -2.07 -55.22 22.71
CA VAL A 546 -0.85 -54.38 22.51
C VAL A 546 -1.18 -53.22 21.58
N GLN A 547 -0.95 -51.99 22.06
CA GLN A 547 -1.24 -50.76 21.33
C GLN A 547 -0.01 -50.18 20.63
N ASP A 548 1.11 -50.08 21.35
CA ASP A 548 2.41 -49.64 20.82
C ASP A 548 3.56 -50.26 21.62
N ILE A 549 4.77 -50.25 21.05
CA ILE A 549 5.96 -50.91 21.59
C ILE A 549 7.17 -49.96 21.51
N ALA A 550 8.04 -50.01 22.52
CA ALA A 550 9.34 -49.35 22.53
C ALA A 550 10.44 -50.30 23.02
N LEU A 551 11.67 -50.12 22.53
CA LEU A 551 12.86 -50.87 22.95
C LEU A 551 13.79 -49.96 23.76
N ALA A 552 14.38 -50.49 24.84
CA ALA A 552 15.47 -49.83 25.55
C ALA A 552 16.47 -50.81 26.14
N GLY A 553 17.60 -50.30 26.63
CA GLY A 553 18.59 -51.10 27.35
C GLY A 553 19.23 -52.21 26.51
N CYS A 554 19.15 -52.10 25.17
CA CYS A 554 19.65 -53.12 24.27
C CYS A 554 21.15 -53.24 24.35
N SER A 555 21.63 -54.43 24.71
CA SER A 555 23.05 -54.78 24.60
C SER A 555 23.20 -56.16 23.97
N ARG A 556 24.31 -56.35 23.24
CA ARG A 556 24.61 -57.64 22.58
C ARG A 556 24.66 -58.84 23.55
N ALA A 557 24.89 -58.60 24.84
CA ALA A 557 25.02 -59.65 25.85
C ALA A 557 23.80 -59.80 26.76
N ALA A 558 23.11 -58.70 27.09
CA ALA A 558 21.98 -58.72 28.03
C ALA A 558 20.61 -58.77 27.36
N GLY A 559 20.56 -58.66 26.03
CA GLY A 559 19.32 -58.51 25.27
C GLY A 559 18.73 -57.10 25.41
N CYS A 560 17.42 -56.99 25.20
CA CYS A 560 16.69 -55.72 25.21
C CYS A 560 15.52 -55.77 26.21
N ASP A 561 15.22 -54.63 26.82
CA ASP A 561 13.99 -54.42 27.55
C ASP A 561 12.93 -53.88 26.58
N ALA A 562 11.84 -54.64 26.41
CA ALA A 562 10.69 -54.25 25.60
C ALA A 562 9.61 -53.64 26.52
N PHE A 563 9.16 -52.45 26.16
CA PHE A 563 8.07 -51.76 26.84
C PHE A 563 6.86 -51.72 25.92
N MET A 564 5.71 -52.11 26.44
CA MET A 564 4.46 -52.19 25.68
C MET A 564 3.38 -51.40 26.38
N ILE A 565 2.57 -50.69 25.61
CA ILE A 565 1.33 -50.08 26.11
C ILE A 565 0.18 -51.02 25.82
N THR A 566 -0.65 -51.29 26.83
CA THR A 566 -1.90 -52.04 26.64
C THR A 566 -3.01 -51.16 26.07
N ARG A 567 -4.02 -51.76 25.43
CA ARG A 567 -5.15 -51.09 24.79
C ARG A 567 -5.82 -50.13 25.76
N GLN A 568 -6.12 -48.92 25.28
CA GLN A 568 -6.63 -47.78 26.07
C GLN A 568 -5.58 -47.14 27.00
N GLY A 569 -4.29 -47.41 26.77
CA GLY A 569 -3.19 -46.78 27.50
C GLY A 569 -3.23 -46.95 29.02
N LYS A 570 -3.68 -48.12 29.54
CA LYS A 570 -3.93 -48.26 30.99
C LYS A 570 -2.65 -48.46 31.80
N GLU A 571 -1.74 -49.25 31.26
CA GLU A 571 -0.51 -49.68 31.93
C GLU A 571 0.59 -49.86 30.90
N VAL A 572 1.83 -49.74 31.38
CA VAL A 572 3.04 -50.05 30.62
C VAL A 572 3.58 -51.37 31.16
N VAL A 573 3.67 -52.37 30.29
CA VAL A 573 4.23 -53.68 30.60
C VAL A 573 5.68 -53.69 30.14
N SER A 574 6.58 -54.10 31.03
CA SER A 574 8.00 -54.29 30.70
C SER A 574 8.35 -55.77 30.68
N CYS A 575 9.03 -56.18 29.62
CA CYS A 575 9.54 -57.53 29.45
C CYS A 575 11.02 -57.49 29.10
N ARG A 576 11.83 -58.21 29.86
CA ARG A 576 13.25 -58.37 29.60
C ARG A 576 13.49 -59.58 28.70
N SER A 577 14.15 -59.35 27.57
CA SER A 577 14.67 -60.41 26.72
C SER A 577 16.05 -60.83 27.19
N HIS A 578 16.20 -62.04 27.72
CA HIS A 578 17.52 -62.62 27.94
C HIS A 578 17.88 -63.54 26.77
N GLN A 579 18.86 -63.12 25.97
CA GLN A 579 19.42 -63.97 24.93
C GLN A 579 20.45 -64.92 25.57
N GLU A 580 20.05 -66.17 25.85
CA GLU A 580 21.00 -67.19 26.28
C GLU A 580 21.95 -67.51 25.11
N THR A 581 23.24 -67.22 25.29
CA THR A 581 24.29 -67.36 24.27
C THR A 581 24.86 -68.77 24.14
N SER A 582 24.30 -69.77 24.84
CA SER A 582 24.72 -71.17 24.75
C SER A 582 23.72 -71.99 23.94
N GLY A 583 24.16 -72.51 22.79
CA GLY A 583 23.30 -73.13 21.77
C GLY A 583 22.27 -74.12 22.32
N GLY A 584 20.99 -73.77 22.17
CA GLY A 584 19.85 -74.61 22.55
C GLY A 584 18.56 -73.83 22.86
N GLU A 585 17.99 -73.16 21.85
CA GLU A 585 16.55 -72.89 21.59
C GLU A 585 15.52 -72.51 22.69
N ALA A 586 15.89 -72.12 23.91
CA ALA A 586 14.91 -71.63 24.88
C ALA A 586 15.32 -70.30 25.53
N ILE A 587 14.71 -69.20 25.08
CA ILE A 587 14.76 -67.90 25.76
C ILE A 587 13.88 -68.00 27.03
N SER A 588 14.50 -67.87 28.20
CA SER A 588 13.77 -67.81 29.47
C SER A 588 13.39 -66.35 29.80
N VAL A 589 12.09 -66.09 30.00
CA VAL A 589 11.58 -64.75 30.36
C VAL A 589 11.54 -64.63 31.89
N SER A 590 12.34 -63.74 32.45
CA SER A 590 12.36 -63.46 33.88
C SER A 590 11.79 -62.08 34.20
N GLY A 591 10.67 -62.05 34.92
CA GLY A 591 10.13 -60.84 35.58
C GLY A 591 9.30 -59.94 34.67
N GLU A 592 8.00 -60.19 34.59
CA GLU A 592 7.05 -59.23 34.05
C GLU A 592 6.71 -58.19 35.12
N THR A 593 6.91 -56.92 34.79
CA THR A 593 6.47 -55.82 35.67
C THR A 593 5.47 -54.96 34.89
N SER A 594 4.21 -55.02 35.29
CA SER A 594 3.19 -54.05 34.86
C SER A 594 3.15 -52.85 35.80
N MET A 595 3.08 -51.65 35.23
CA MET A 595 2.97 -50.41 35.97
C MET A 595 1.83 -49.54 35.43
N PRO A 596 0.87 -49.13 36.26
CA PRO A 596 -0.28 -48.36 35.79
C PRO A 596 0.13 -46.94 35.39
N LEU A 597 -0.53 -46.44 34.35
CA LEU A 597 -0.45 -45.06 33.90
C LEU A 597 -1.41 -44.19 34.74
N ALA A 598 -0.92 -43.08 35.30
CA ALA A 598 -1.81 -42.13 35.93
C ALA A 598 -2.79 -41.57 34.89
N ARG A 599 -4.10 -41.62 35.14
CA ARG A 599 -5.11 -41.16 34.15
C ARG A 599 -5.61 -39.73 34.35
N GLY A 600 -5.32 -39.14 35.51
CA GLY A 600 -5.84 -37.83 35.87
C GLY A 600 -5.48 -36.69 34.92
N TRP A 601 -4.42 -36.85 34.12
CA TRP A 601 -3.96 -35.84 33.15
C TRP A 601 -4.53 -36.02 31.74
N LEU A 602 -5.14 -37.17 31.44
CA LEU A 602 -5.84 -37.46 30.17
C LEU A 602 -7.27 -36.88 30.15
N HIS A 603 -7.73 -36.33 31.27
CA HIS A 603 -8.99 -35.59 31.29
C HIS A 603 -8.69 -34.17 30.81
N GLY A 604 -8.96 -33.93 29.52
CA GLY A 604 -8.89 -32.61 28.92
C GLY A 604 -9.78 -31.59 29.65
N ASP A 605 -9.53 -30.31 29.38
CA ASP A 605 -10.28 -29.20 29.96
C ASP A 605 -11.80 -29.46 29.79
N PRO A 606 -12.62 -29.47 30.86
CA PRO A 606 -14.03 -29.82 30.79
C PRO A 606 -14.84 -29.05 29.75
N LEU A 607 -14.33 -27.90 29.27
CA LEU A 607 -14.92 -27.11 28.20
C LEU A 607 -14.96 -27.82 26.83
N PHE A 608 -14.12 -28.82 26.57
CA PHE A 608 -14.14 -29.59 25.31
C PHE A 608 -15.08 -30.82 25.33
N LEU A 609 -15.65 -31.18 26.50
CA LEU A 609 -16.49 -32.37 26.65
C LEU A 609 -17.92 -32.23 26.11
N GLU A 610 -18.36 -31.03 25.72
CA GLU A 610 -19.74 -30.83 25.23
C GLU A 610 -20.00 -31.38 23.82
N SER A 611 -18.96 -31.74 23.04
CA SER A 611 -19.11 -32.21 21.65
C SER A 611 -19.10 -33.74 21.46
N GLY A 612 -19.24 -34.53 22.53
CA GLY A 612 -19.17 -36.00 22.42
C GLY A 612 -17.77 -36.52 22.10
N GLY A 613 -16.74 -35.80 22.54
CA GLY A 613 -15.34 -36.17 22.36
C GLY A 613 -15.03 -37.53 23.01
N HIS A 614 -14.28 -38.37 22.29
CA HIS A 614 -13.77 -39.62 22.84
C HIS A 614 -12.78 -39.31 23.96
N GLN A 615 -12.74 -40.16 24.99
CA GLN A 615 -11.76 -40.03 26.06
C GLN A 615 -10.35 -40.05 25.45
N GLU A 616 -9.49 -39.12 25.89
CA GLU A 616 -8.10 -39.12 25.45
C GLU A 616 -7.40 -40.40 25.91
N GLU A 617 -6.74 -41.06 24.97
CA GLU A 617 -6.00 -42.31 25.19
C GLU A 617 -4.55 -42.12 24.75
N VAL A 618 -3.63 -42.81 25.43
CA VAL A 618 -2.25 -42.89 24.97
C VAL A 618 -2.19 -43.86 23.80
N SER A 619 -1.69 -43.37 22.67
CA SER A 619 -1.66 -44.09 21.40
C SER A 619 -0.26 -44.46 20.92
N SER A 620 0.79 -43.79 21.42
CA SER A 620 2.16 -44.12 21.07
C SER A 620 3.12 -44.01 22.25
N LEU A 621 4.22 -44.78 22.21
CA LEU A 621 5.25 -44.87 23.23
C LEU A 621 6.65 -44.84 22.60
N THR A 622 7.55 -44.03 23.14
CA THR A 622 9.00 -44.14 22.89
C THR A 622 9.79 -43.89 24.15
N VAL A 623 10.94 -44.55 24.28
CA VAL A 623 11.85 -44.34 25.43
C VAL A 623 12.67 -43.07 25.19
N VAL A 624 12.76 -42.21 26.21
CA VAL A 624 13.47 -40.92 26.17
C VAL A 624 14.31 -40.73 27.43
N PRO A 625 15.39 -39.92 27.38
CA PRO A 625 16.18 -39.64 28.58
C PRO A 625 15.36 -38.84 29.61
N CYS A 626 15.53 -39.15 30.91
CA CYS A 626 14.83 -38.44 32.00
C CYS A 626 15.31 -37.01 32.26
N GLY A 627 16.42 -36.59 31.65
CA GLY A 627 17.11 -35.34 31.95
C GLY A 627 18.12 -35.49 33.11
N HIS A 628 18.90 -34.44 33.37
CA HIS A 628 19.98 -34.49 34.36
C HIS A 628 19.45 -34.75 35.79
N GLY A 629 19.84 -35.88 36.38
CA GLY A 629 19.70 -36.15 37.82
C GLY A 629 18.58 -37.12 38.25
N GLU A 630 17.85 -37.73 37.31
CA GLU A 630 16.90 -38.80 37.62
C GLU A 630 17.42 -40.14 37.08
N ASP A 631 17.70 -41.08 38.00
CA ASP A 631 18.02 -42.46 37.65
C ASP A 631 16.71 -43.22 37.33
N GLY A 632 16.49 -43.56 36.06
CA GLY A 632 15.38 -44.40 35.64
C GLY A 632 15.02 -44.25 34.16
N ASP A 633 14.09 -45.10 33.72
CA ASP A 633 13.50 -45.02 32.38
C ASP A 633 12.45 -43.90 32.35
N CYS A 634 12.50 -43.08 31.30
CA CYS A 634 11.45 -42.12 30.98
C CYS A 634 10.87 -42.42 29.61
N PHE A 635 9.62 -42.02 29.43
CA PHE A 635 8.90 -42.26 28.19
C PHE A 635 8.38 -40.95 27.63
N ALA A 636 8.37 -40.79 26.32
CA ALA A 636 7.47 -39.88 25.67
C ALA A 636 6.26 -40.68 25.19
N VAL A 637 5.08 -40.17 25.49
CA VAL A 637 3.81 -40.77 25.05
C VAL A 637 3.06 -39.80 24.15
N GLY A 638 2.57 -40.31 23.03
CA GLY A 638 1.69 -39.61 22.11
C GLY A 638 0.25 -39.93 22.46
N THR A 639 -0.64 -38.95 22.38
CA THR A 639 -2.06 -39.15 22.71
C THR A 639 -2.97 -38.95 21.51
N SER A 640 -4.20 -39.47 21.63
CA SER A 640 -5.27 -39.24 20.66
C SER A 640 -5.72 -37.77 20.59
N HIS A 641 -5.29 -36.92 21.52
CA HIS A 641 -5.61 -35.49 21.57
C HIS A 641 -4.44 -34.60 21.12
N HIS A 642 -3.69 -35.07 20.12
CA HIS A 642 -2.72 -34.25 19.40
C HIS A 642 -1.60 -33.66 20.27
N ARG A 643 -1.16 -34.38 21.31
CA ARG A 643 -0.05 -33.92 22.15
C ARG A 643 0.90 -35.05 22.49
N ALA A 644 2.15 -34.67 22.78
CA ALA A 644 3.16 -35.58 23.29
C ALA A 644 3.60 -35.15 24.69
N VAL A 645 3.67 -36.11 25.61
CA VAL A 645 3.95 -35.87 27.03
C VAL A 645 5.09 -36.76 27.48
N ARG A 646 6.07 -36.18 28.18
CA ARG A 646 7.12 -36.94 28.85
C ARG A 646 6.61 -37.44 30.20
N LEU A 647 6.68 -38.75 30.39
CA LEU A 647 6.36 -39.45 31.61
C LEU A 647 7.63 -39.84 32.37
N GLY A 648 7.53 -39.80 33.69
CA GLY A 648 8.56 -40.31 34.58
C GLY A 648 7.94 -41.19 35.67
N LYS A 649 8.75 -42.10 36.21
CA LYS A 649 8.34 -42.99 37.29
C LYS A 649 8.17 -42.18 38.59
N ARG A 650 7.07 -42.40 39.30
CA ARG A 650 6.85 -41.86 40.65
C ARG A 650 6.55 -43.00 41.60
N THR A 651 7.45 -43.26 42.54
CA THR A 651 7.26 -44.23 43.60
C THR A 651 6.57 -43.55 44.78
N ARG A 652 5.34 -43.96 45.09
CA ARG A 652 4.66 -43.53 46.32
C ARG A 652 4.90 -44.57 47.40
N GLN A 653 5.66 -44.18 48.42
CA GLN A 653 5.83 -45.01 49.61
C GLN A 653 4.63 -44.82 50.52
N THR A 654 3.59 -45.65 50.32
CA THR A 654 2.53 -45.79 51.33
C THR A 654 2.99 -46.79 52.39
N SER A 655 2.58 -46.62 53.64
CA SER A 655 3.13 -47.29 54.83
C SER A 655 3.10 -48.83 54.84
N ARG A 656 2.60 -49.49 53.78
CA ARG A 656 2.55 -50.96 53.66
C ARG A 656 2.91 -51.53 52.29
N VAL A 657 2.88 -50.77 51.19
CA VAL A 657 3.26 -51.23 49.83
C VAL A 657 3.83 -50.06 49.02
N ALA A 658 5.01 -50.24 48.43
CA ALA A 658 5.55 -49.31 47.46
C ALA A 658 4.86 -49.53 46.12
N SER A 659 4.03 -48.58 45.69
CA SER A 659 3.44 -48.59 44.35
C SER A 659 4.13 -47.53 43.49
N SER A 660 4.63 -47.95 42.33
CA SER A 660 5.13 -47.04 41.31
C SER A 660 4.04 -46.81 40.27
N THR A 661 3.87 -45.56 39.84
CA THR A 661 2.97 -45.21 38.75
C THR A 661 3.69 -44.26 37.79
N TRP A 662 3.36 -44.35 36.50
CA TRP A 662 3.84 -43.40 35.51
C TRP A 662 3.05 -42.09 35.60
N VAL A 663 3.74 -40.97 35.74
CA VAL A 663 3.11 -39.64 35.87
C VAL A 663 3.69 -38.67 34.84
N PRO A 664 2.89 -37.73 34.32
CA PRO A 664 3.38 -36.71 33.41
C PRO A 664 4.37 -35.80 34.16
N ARG A 665 5.49 -35.51 33.51
CA ARG A 665 6.53 -34.60 34.01
C ARG A 665 6.56 -33.31 33.21
N HIS A 666 6.47 -33.42 31.89
CA HIS A 666 6.60 -32.29 30.98
C HIS A 666 5.74 -32.53 29.74
N GLN A 667 5.00 -31.53 29.30
CA GLN A 667 4.31 -31.57 28.01
C GLN A 667 5.29 -31.15 26.93
N VAL A 668 5.67 -32.06 26.04
CA VAL A 668 6.68 -31.79 25.01
C VAL A 668 6.09 -30.86 23.96
N VAL A 669 4.88 -31.14 23.50
CA VAL A 669 4.25 -30.41 22.40
C VAL A 669 2.74 -30.55 22.50
N GLU A 670 2.05 -29.49 22.13
CA GLU A 670 0.60 -29.38 22.14
C GLU A 670 0.11 -29.03 20.74
N ASN A 671 -1.09 -29.50 20.38
CA ASN A 671 -1.78 -29.16 19.13
C ASN A 671 -1.05 -29.61 17.85
N PHE A 672 -0.68 -30.88 17.77
CA PHE A 672 -0.42 -31.50 16.48
C PHE A 672 -1.62 -31.40 15.55
N THR A 673 -1.36 -31.35 14.26
CA THR A 673 -2.41 -31.41 13.24
C THR A 673 -3.16 -32.75 13.29
N GLU A 674 -2.49 -33.82 13.74
CA GLU A 674 -2.96 -35.21 13.64
C GLU A 674 -2.70 -36.00 14.93
N PRO A 675 -3.53 -37.01 15.24
CA PRO A 675 -3.32 -37.83 16.43
C PRO A 675 -2.05 -38.66 16.25
N VAL A 676 -1.25 -38.78 17.31
CA VAL A 676 0.03 -39.50 17.26
C VAL A 676 -0.23 -41.00 17.41
N GLY A 677 -0.37 -41.70 16.29
CA GLY A 677 -0.64 -43.14 16.25
C GLY A 677 0.56 -44.03 16.65
N PRO A 678 0.35 -45.35 16.79
CA PRO A 678 1.41 -46.29 17.20
C PRO A 678 2.67 -46.22 16.34
N GLY A 679 3.83 -46.16 16.97
CA GLY A 679 5.15 -46.02 16.34
C GLY A 679 5.36 -44.76 15.51
N MET A 680 4.54 -43.72 15.67
CA MET A 680 4.76 -42.43 15.01
C MET A 680 5.79 -41.56 15.74
N MET A 681 6.40 -42.05 16.82
CA MET A 681 7.43 -41.35 17.57
C MET A 681 8.72 -42.14 17.64
N ALA A 682 9.85 -41.45 17.50
CA ALA A 682 11.15 -42.03 17.80
C ALA A 682 12.06 -41.02 18.48
N ARG A 683 12.92 -41.54 19.35
CA ARG A 683 14.03 -40.78 19.93
C ARG A 683 15.14 -40.61 18.91
N VAL A 684 15.62 -39.38 18.72
CA VAL A 684 16.79 -39.07 17.89
C VAL A 684 17.81 -38.32 18.76
N GLY A 685 18.78 -39.03 19.33
CA GLY A 685 19.74 -38.43 20.24
C GLY A 685 19.03 -37.86 21.48
N LYS A 686 19.05 -36.52 21.60
CA LYS A 686 18.34 -35.74 22.64
C LYS A 686 16.97 -35.21 22.20
N ASP A 687 16.65 -35.30 20.91
CA ASP A 687 15.41 -34.82 20.34
C ASP A 687 14.36 -35.94 20.21
N LEU A 688 13.10 -35.55 20.03
CA LEU A 688 11.96 -36.41 19.76
C LEU A 688 11.44 -36.14 18.35
N ALA A 689 11.48 -37.15 17.48
CA ALA A 689 10.89 -37.10 16.15
C ALA A 689 9.46 -37.63 16.17
N ILE A 690 8.53 -36.93 15.53
CA ILE A 690 7.10 -37.25 15.46
C ILE A 690 6.64 -37.19 14.00
N LEU A 691 6.12 -38.30 13.50
CA LEU A 691 5.58 -38.45 12.14
C LEU A 691 4.15 -37.92 12.05
N SER A 692 3.87 -37.07 11.05
CA SER A 692 2.50 -36.74 10.64
C SER A 692 2.04 -37.70 9.54
N PRO A 693 1.09 -38.60 9.82
CA PRO A 693 0.70 -39.66 8.89
C PRO A 693 0.15 -39.17 7.54
N SER A 694 -0.61 -38.06 7.47
CA SER A 694 -1.15 -37.61 6.17
C SER A 694 -0.13 -36.90 5.30
N SER A 695 0.81 -36.18 5.92
CA SER A 695 1.81 -35.39 5.20
C SER A 695 3.10 -36.16 4.93
N GLY A 696 3.35 -37.22 5.72
CA GLY A 696 4.62 -37.92 5.75
C GLY A 696 5.77 -37.09 6.34
N VAL A 697 5.51 -35.89 6.84
CA VAL A 697 6.51 -34.99 7.40
C VAL A 697 6.84 -35.40 8.83
N ILE A 698 8.12 -35.31 9.21
CA ILE A 698 8.59 -35.62 10.55
C ILE A 698 8.97 -34.32 11.25
N HIS A 699 8.34 -34.04 12.38
CA HIS A 699 8.64 -32.90 13.22
C HIS A 699 9.58 -33.33 14.34
N VAL A 700 10.68 -32.59 14.54
CA VAL A 700 11.69 -32.90 15.54
C VAL A 700 11.66 -31.85 16.64
N TYR A 701 11.61 -32.28 17.89
CA TYR A 701 11.46 -31.42 19.07
C TYR A 701 12.60 -31.66 20.08
N ASP A 702 13.24 -30.60 20.56
CA ASP A 702 14.32 -30.68 21.56
C ASP A 702 13.73 -30.95 22.94
N LEU A 703 13.95 -32.15 23.48
CA LEU A 703 13.42 -32.55 24.79
C LEU A 703 14.07 -31.82 25.97
N GLU A 704 15.26 -31.25 25.79
CA GLU A 704 15.96 -30.47 26.82
C GLU A 704 15.42 -29.05 26.90
N GLN A 705 15.01 -28.47 25.76
CA GLN A 705 14.42 -27.14 25.66
C GLN A 705 12.88 -27.16 25.83
N GLY A 706 12.36 -28.11 26.59
CA GLY A 706 10.93 -28.22 26.85
C GLY A 706 10.09 -28.54 25.61
N GLY A 707 10.66 -29.21 24.61
CA GLY A 707 9.97 -29.58 23.38
C GLY A 707 9.81 -28.45 22.37
N GLY A 708 10.72 -27.47 22.38
CA GLY A 708 10.85 -26.50 21.30
C GLY A 708 11.15 -27.20 19.96
N PRO A 709 10.63 -26.72 18.82
CA PRO A 709 10.88 -27.35 17.53
C PRO A 709 12.36 -27.18 17.15
N SER A 710 12.99 -28.29 16.80
CA SER A 710 14.41 -28.42 16.53
C SER A 710 14.68 -28.65 15.03
N GLY A 711 13.74 -29.25 14.31
CA GLY A 711 13.83 -29.52 12.87
C GLY A 711 12.54 -30.01 12.24
N VAL A 712 12.47 -29.96 10.91
CA VAL A 712 11.44 -30.64 10.11
C VAL A 712 12.14 -31.51 9.08
N TRP A 713 11.80 -32.79 9.01
CA TRP A 713 12.35 -33.71 8.01
C TRP A 713 11.29 -34.13 7.01
N ILE A 714 11.62 -34.06 5.73
CA ILE A 714 10.74 -34.41 4.63
C ILE A 714 11.34 -35.64 3.95
N PRO A 715 10.78 -36.86 4.19
CA PRO A 715 11.15 -38.03 3.42
C PRO A 715 10.71 -37.87 1.96
N PRO A 716 11.40 -38.50 1.00
CA PRO A 716 10.96 -38.52 -0.38
C PRO A 716 9.61 -39.22 -0.47
N VAL A 717 8.73 -38.69 -1.33
CA VAL A 717 7.47 -39.34 -1.66
C VAL A 717 7.79 -40.59 -2.47
N ILE A 718 7.42 -41.75 -1.96
CA ILE A 718 7.51 -43.03 -2.66
C ILE A 718 6.12 -43.34 -3.19
N ASP A 719 6.02 -43.73 -4.46
CA ASP A 719 4.77 -43.76 -5.21
C ASP A 719 3.69 -44.60 -4.49
N GLY A 720 2.69 -43.90 -3.95
CA GLY A 720 1.47 -44.49 -3.37
C GLY A 720 1.58 -44.99 -1.93
N SER A 721 2.72 -44.86 -1.26
CA SER A 721 2.89 -45.31 0.13
C SER A 721 2.71 -44.17 1.13
N ASN A 722 1.83 -44.37 2.13
CA ASN A 722 1.81 -43.55 3.34
C ASN A 722 2.74 -44.17 4.39
N TRP A 723 3.34 -43.33 5.23
CA TRP A 723 4.20 -43.79 6.31
C TRP A 723 3.37 -44.15 7.54
N ALA A 724 3.45 -45.39 8.00
CA ALA A 724 2.71 -45.88 9.17
C ALA A 724 3.45 -45.60 10.48
N SER A 725 4.76 -45.87 10.51
CA SER A 725 5.59 -45.76 11.71
C SER A 725 7.05 -45.47 11.36
N LEU A 726 7.81 -45.07 12.37
CA LEU A 726 9.24 -44.83 12.26
C LEU A 726 10.00 -45.26 13.52
N CYS A 727 11.28 -45.57 13.37
CA CYS A 727 12.20 -45.82 14.47
C CYS A 727 13.60 -45.32 14.09
N VAL A 728 14.46 -45.06 15.06
CA VAL A 728 15.79 -44.49 14.83
C VAL A 728 16.83 -45.31 15.57
N GLY A 729 17.83 -45.80 14.84
CA GLY A 729 18.89 -46.66 15.37
C GLY A 729 20.07 -46.75 14.39
N GLY A 730 21.28 -46.97 14.89
CA GLY A 730 22.47 -47.13 14.05
C GLY A 730 22.79 -45.91 13.19
N GLY A 731 22.40 -44.72 13.66
CA GLY A 731 22.50 -43.46 12.90
C GLY A 731 21.62 -43.38 11.65
N SER A 732 20.63 -44.26 11.54
CA SER A 732 19.66 -44.32 10.45
C SER A 732 18.25 -44.16 10.99
N LEU A 733 17.38 -43.56 10.18
CA LEU A 733 15.95 -43.52 10.40
C LEU A 733 15.34 -44.65 9.56
N PHE A 734 14.54 -45.51 10.18
CA PHE A 734 13.78 -46.55 9.52
C PHE A 734 12.32 -46.14 9.51
N MET A 735 11.67 -46.19 8.36
CA MET A 735 10.24 -45.90 8.23
C MET A 735 9.54 -47.09 7.59
N MET A 736 8.39 -47.46 8.14
CA MET A 736 7.55 -48.54 7.61
C MET A 736 6.35 -47.93 6.90
N ASP A 737 6.03 -48.40 5.70
CA ASP A 737 4.83 -47.97 4.99
C ASP A 737 3.56 -48.66 5.52
N ASP A 738 2.39 -48.13 5.13
CA ASP A 738 1.06 -48.68 5.47
C ASP A 738 0.51 -49.63 4.39
N SER A 739 1.38 -50.28 3.61
CA SER A 739 0.94 -51.23 2.58
C SER A 739 0.55 -52.59 3.18
N GLU A 740 -0.07 -53.46 2.36
CA GLU A 740 -0.44 -54.82 2.81
C GLU A 740 0.79 -55.69 3.12
N ASP A 741 1.88 -55.48 2.38
CA ASP A 741 3.19 -56.11 2.55
C ASP A 741 4.21 -55.02 2.91
N PRO A 742 4.20 -54.53 4.16
CA PRO A 742 4.84 -53.27 4.49
C PRO A 742 6.35 -53.35 4.39
N LEU A 743 6.93 -52.43 3.62
CA LEU A 743 8.36 -52.32 3.41
C LEU A 743 8.99 -51.38 4.43
N ILE A 744 10.25 -51.65 4.79
CA ILE A 744 11.04 -50.77 5.65
C ILE A 744 12.03 -50.00 4.79
N TRP A 745 12.01 -48.68 4.92
CA TRP A 745 12.88 -47.76 4.20
C TRP A 745 13.91 -47.17 5.14
N ARG A 746 15.16 -47.11 4.69
CA ARG A 746 16.27 -46.59 5.49
C ARG A 746 16.70 -45.22 5.00
N PHE A 747 16.75 -44.24 5.89
CA PHE A 747 17.17 -42.87 5.64
C PHE A 747 18.37 -42.49 6.52
N ALA A 748 19.25 -41.64 6.00
CA ALA A 748 20.35 -41.10 6.82
C ALA A 748 19.82 -39.98 7.74
N VAL A 749 20.09 -40.08 9.04
CA VAL A 749 19.78 -39.02 10.00
C VAL A 749 20.77 -37.86 9.83
N PRO A 750 20.34 -36.59 9.83
CA PRO A 750 21.27 -35.47 9.73
C PRO A 750 22.25 -35.45 10.91
N LYS A 751 23.54 -35.23 10.64
CA LYS A 751 24.63 -35.34 11.62
C LYS A 751 24.42 -34.51 12.91
N LYS A 752 23.69 -33.40 12.82
CA LYS A 752 23.34 -32.54 13.96
C LYS A 752 22.62 -33.32 15.07
N TYR A 753 21.82 -34.32 14.71
CA TYR A 753 20.99 -35.10 15.63
C TYR A 753 21.62 -36.44 16.05
N LEU A 754 22.85 -36.73 15.60
CA LEU A 754 23.59 -37.94 15.97
C LEU A 754 24.49 -37.75 17.20
N LEU A 755 24.61 -36.51 17.68
CA LEU A 755 25.38 -36.09 18.85
C LEU A 755 24.44 -35.99 20.05
#